data_AF-A0A959M1S1-F1
#
_entry.id   AF-A0A959M1S1-F1
#
_cell.length_a   1.000
_cell.length_b   1.000
_cell.length_c   1.000
_cell.angle_alpha   90.00
_cell.angle_beta   90.00
_cell.angle_gamma   90.00
#
_symmetry.space_group_name_H-M   'P 1'
#
loop_
_entity.id
_entity.type
_entity.pdbx_description
1 polymer ?
#
loop_
_entity_poly.entity_id
_entity_poly.type
_entity_poly.pdbx_seq_one_letter_code
_entity_poly.pdbx_strand_id
1 'polypeptide(L)'
;MKFYLPLLVLLTVMSCKMEKDQKFLYQSESFTLYPDRVVQGSNVAEVLSPEHIRSNYNSPASTSFSRLIMFKFSINERDNELPPGKDHWVVLADEHQSSVIRFGEMPPPAPEKPDGYLPTNYSYTFQVDMSAVLTQFEEKGYYEAYDGSRVAKADFKGFYVAGGSEPLSWDFVNLHSKGLKLEPTEDPNIYSLTLTFNPYDEAAHQAKEWQLEKDLSNRPKYESEQPIVDALFNLSMEEALTNIEADSTLRTGAKWGGVWTRDVSYSTLLAFAYHEPEVAKISLRKKVKRGRIIQDTGSGGAWPVSSDRTTWVLAAWEIYKVTGDADWLDEIYPIIQNTLEDDFKTVYDPETGLYSGESSFLDWREQTYPKWMSNMDIYVSENLGTNVVHYQAHKILAQIANIKGEPSAVYTERAEMIKKGINDYLWLKEQGYYAQYRYGRTDLIVSPRFEALGEALAILFDVADAPQAASIISRSPLTEFGATCIYPQIPGIPPYHNNGIWPFVQSYWNWAAAKTGNETVLNHGLASIYRAAGLFLTNYENMVAETGDFLGTEINSHRMLWSMAGNLAMVHRVFIGMSFETDGLYFNPVVPEVYGGKKTLSNFKYRQAVLDITVTGFGNEIKQVSLDGVTQEKAFIPTDLSGSHSIVIELANNAFTKQGMNKVANQFSLPTPQAVKEAGLFKWEAIPGAVTYSVYKNGALLEKTAETQVEVGDETYASYQVSATNEAGYEGFLSEPLIYASSIQLFEIEDFAPAATLPYTNFSGSGFVELSKVNNRTIEIPIQVGQAGEYLLDLRYSNGSGPWNTDNKCAIRSLTVNDAYQGIFVLPQRGKEEWSDWGFSNSRKVSLQAGENRIRITFEDWNNNMNVDVNTAMVDYLRLTLKT
;
A
#
# COMPACT_ATOMS: atom_id res chain seq x y z
N MET A 1 -70.05 -20.06 48.49
CA MET A 1 -71.14 -19.17 48.95
C MET A 1 -70.51 -17.82 49.23
N LYS A 2 -70.88 -16.78 48.44
CA LYS A 2 -70.68 -15.32 48.63
C LYS A 2 -69.26 -14.81 48.98
N PHE A 3 -68.69 -13.74 48.44
CA PHE A 3 -68.89 -12.72 47.40
C PHE A 3 -67.80 -11.67 47.73
N TYR A 4 -67.12 -11.05 46.76
CA TYR A 4 -67.06 -9.58 46.56
C TYR A 4 -66.03 -9.21 45.48
N LEU A 5 -66.56 -8.63 44.40
CA LEU A 5 -65.93 -7.81 43.35
C LEU A 5 -65.74 -6.37 43.89
N PRO A 6 -64.93 -5.45 43.32
CA PRO A 6 -65.21 -4.78 42.02
C PRO A 6 -63.93 -4.46 41.16
N LEU A 7 -63.99 -4.55 39.83
CA LEU A 7 -64.29 -3.48 38.85
C LEU A 7 -63.21 -2.38 38.70
N LEU A 8 -62.47 -2.39 37.58
CA LEU A 8 -62.17 -1.19 36.79
C LEU A 8 -61.63 -1.60 35.39
N VAL A 9 -62.48 -1.46 34.37
CA VAL A 9 -62.08 -1.48 32.96
C VAL A 9 -62.50 -0.13 32.40
N LEU A 10 -61.54 0.77 32.15
CA LEU A 10 -61.73 1.94 31.28
C LEU A 10 -60.37 2.45 30.76
N LEU A 11 -60.19 2.28 29.45
CA LEU A 11 -59.51 3.15 28.48
C LEU A 11 -58.20 3.88 28.88
N THR A 12 -57.10 3.45 28.27
CA THR A 12 -56.12 4.35 27.65
C THR A 12 -55.74 3.82 26.27
N VAL A 13 -56.38 4.38 25.23
CA VAL A 13 -55.87 4.36 23.86
C VAL A 13 -54.70 5.34 23.82
N MET A 14 -53.47 4.85 23.83
CA MET A 14 -52.29 5.61 23.43
C MET A 14 -51.63 4.90 22.26
N SER A 15 -51.90 5.44 21.07
CA SER A 15 -51.00 5.56 19.92
C SER A 15 -49.82 4.58 19.86
N CYS A 16 -50.07 3.34 19.41
CA CYS A 16 -49.06 2.64 18.62
C CYS A 16 -49.05 3.30 17.25
N LYS A 17 -48.19 4.32 17.07
CA LYS A 17 -47.65 4.59 15.73
C LYS A 17 -46.93 3.30 15.33
N MET A 18 -47.53 2.54 14.42
CA MET A 18 -46.77 1.58 13.63
C MET A 18 -45.62 2.38 13.01
N GLU A 19 -44.40 2.17 13.48
CA GLU A 19 -43.22 2.50 12.69
C GLU A 19 -43.43 1.80 11.34
N LYS A 20 -43.52 2.58 10.27
CA LYS A 20 -43.36 2.01 8.93
C LYS A 20 -42.03 1.24 8.96
N ASP A 21 -42.03 -0.02 8.54
CA ASP A 21 -40.82 -0.76 8.21
C ASP A 21 -39.97 0.12 7.28
N GLN A 22 -38.99 0.85 7.84
CA GLN A 22 -38.02 1.58 7.04
C GLN A 22 -37.11 0.53 6.40
N LYS A 23 -37.23 0.34 5.08
CA LYS A 23 -36.36 -0.54 4.30
C LYS A 23 -34.91 -0.03 4.48
N PHE A 24 -34.04 -0.87 5.05
CA PHE A 24 -32.62 -0.57 5.20
C PHE A 24 -31.92 -0.63 3.83
N LEU A 25 -30.82 0.12 3.68
CA LEU A 25 -29.94 0.04 2.52
C LEU A 25 -29.01 -1.18 2.63
N TYR A 26 -28.53 -1.45 3.84
CA TYR A 26 -27.67 -2.61 4.12
C TYR A 26 -27.85 -3.06 5.57
N GLN A 27 -27.73 -4.35 5.82
CA GLN A 27 -27.74 -4.93 7.16
C GLN A 27 -26.73 -6.08 7.23
N SER A 28 -25.91 -6.07 8.29
CA SER A 28 -25.05 -7.18 8.69
C SER A 28 -25.19 -7.48 10.18
N GLU A 29 -24.34 -8.37 10.70
CA GLU A 29 -24.30 -8.66 12.13
C GLU A 29 -23.74 -7.49 12.94
N SER A 30 -22.87 -6.67 12.34
CA SER A 30 -22.19 -5.56 13.04
C SER A 30 -22.89 -4.21 12.93
N PHE A 31 -23.59 -3.93 11.84
CA PHE A 31 -24.25 -2.64 11.65
C PHE A 31 -25.44 -2.71 10.67
N THR A 32 -26.30 -1.70 10.77
CA THR A 32 -27.39 -1.45 9.82
C THR A 32 -27.27 -0.05 9.26
N LEU A 33 -27.35 0.08 7.94
CA LEU A 33 -27.40 1.34 7.21
C LEU A 33 -28.84 1.57 6.72
N TYR A 34 -29.43 2.67 7.16
CA TYR A 34 -30.73 3.17 6.71
C TYR A 34 -30.53 4.36 5.75
N PRO A 35 -31.57 4.78 5.01
CA PRO A 35 -31.49 5.97 4.17
C PRO A 35 -31.08 7.25 4.90
N ASP A 36 -31.39 7.36 6.20
CA ASP A 36 -31.23 8.56 7.02
C ASP A 36 -30.29 8.37 8.24
N ARG A 37 -29.78 7.16 8.50
CA ARG A 37 -28.92 6.88 9.65
C ARG A 37 -28.07 5.63 9.53
N VAL A 38 -27.01 5.55 10.33
CA VAL A 38 -26.20 4.35 10.57
C VAL A 38 -26.38 3.92 12.02
N VAL A 39 -26.56 2.62 12.27
CA VAL A 39 -26.64 2.03 13.62
C VAL A 39 -25.60 0.91 13.76
N GLN A 40 -24.69 1.04 14.72
CA GLN A 40 -23.70 0.03 15.11
C GLN A 40 -23.70 -0.13 16.64
N GLY A 41 -24.39 -1.15 17.15
CA GLY A 41 -24.59 -1.32 18.59
C GLY A 41 -25.26 -0.09 19.20
N SER A 42 -24.62 0.56 20.18
CA SER A 42 -25.09 1.82 20.79
C SER A 42 -24.69 3.07 20.00
N ASN A 43 -23.81 2.94 19.01
CA ASN A 43 -23.37 4.05 18.17
C ASN A 43 -24.39 4.26 17.04
N VAL A 44 -24.80 5.51 16.85
CA VAL A 44 -25.79 5.98 15.90
C VAL A 44 -25.28 7.29 15.28
N ALA A 45 -25.29 7.33 13.96
CA ALA A 45 -25.17 8.58 13.20
C ALA A 45 -26.49 8.86 12.48
N GLU A 46 -27.06 10.04 12.69
CA GLU A 46 -28.35 10.45 12.15
C GLU A 46 -28.19 11.69 11.27
N VAL A 47 -28.78 11.64 10.08
CA VAL A 47 -28.83 12.76 9.15
C VAL A 47 -30.01 13.64 9.51
N LEU A 48 -29.73 14.87 9.97
CA LEU A 48 -30.75 15.84 10.35
C LEU A 48 -31.17 16.69 9.15
N SER A 49 -30.25 16.94 8.23
CA SER A 49 -30.47 17.56 6.92
C SER A 49 -29.32 17.19 5.97
N PRO A 50 -29.41 17.51 4.67
CA PRO A 50 -28.27 17.35 3.75
C PRO A 50 -27.01 18.14 4.15
N GLU A 51 -27.10 19.03 5.13
CA GLU A 51 -26.01 19.89 5.60
C GLU A 51 -25.67 19.64 7.08
N HIS A 52 -26.26 18.61 7.71
CA HIS A 52 -26.08 18.34 9.15
C HIS A 52 -26.21 16.85 9.48
N ILE A 53 -25.13 16.27 10.02
CA ILE A 53 -25.10 14.91 10.57
C ILE A 53 -24.68 14.99 12.04
N ARG A 54 -25.35 14.22 12.89
CA ARG A 54 -24.98 14.05 14.30
C ARG A 54 -24.59 12.60 14.55
N SER A 55 -23.48 12.39 15.24
CA SER A 55 -23.00 11.05 15.60
C SER A 55 -22.63 10.99 17.08
N ASN A 56 -23.09 9.94 17.77
CA ASN A 56 -22.62 9.61 19.12
C ASN A 56 -21.51 8.54 19.08
N TYR A 57 -20.85 8.33 17.93
CA TYR A 57 -19.85 7.28 17.78
C TYR A 57 -18.73 7.44 18.81
N ASN A 58 -18.62 6.41 19.65
CA ASN A 58 -17.50 6.24 20.55
C ASN A 58 -16.68 5.05 20.09
N SER A 59 -15.40 5.29 19.84
CA SER A 59 -14.45 4.23 19.49
C SER A 59 -14.36 3.24 20.66
N PRO A 60 -14.46 1.92 20.39
CA PRO A 60 -14.24 0.90 21.41
C PRO A 60 -12.77 0.71 21.79
N ALA A 61 -11.80 1.31 21.09
CA ALA A 61 -10.37 0.99 21.20
C ALA A 61 -9.82 1.11 22.63
N SER A 62 -10.25 2.13 23.39
CA SER A 62 -9.78 2.33 24.78
C SER A 62 -10.38 1.33 25.78
N THR A 63 -11.53 0.73 25.46
CA THR A 63 -12.20 -0.25 26.32
C THR A 63 -11.68 -1.67 26.14
N SER A 64 -10.95 -1.92 25.05
CA SER A 64 -10.39 -3.23 24.70
C SER A 64 -8.86 -3.25 24.67
N PHE A 65 -8.20 -2.22 25.22
CA PHE A 65 -6.75 -2.09 25.24
C PHE A 65 -6.09 -3.22 26.04
N SER A 66 -5.18 -3.96 25.40
CA SER A 66 -4.52 -5.12 26.00
C SER A 66 -3.64 -4.73 27.20
N ARG A 67 -3.69 -5.53 28.27
CA ARG A 67 -2.71 -5.43 29.37
C ARG A 67 -1.37 -6.06 29.01
N LEU A 68 -1.35 -6.98 28.05
CA LEU A 68 -0.13 -7.59 27.55
C LEU A 68 0.47 -6.68 26.48
N ILE A 69 1.66 -6.16 26.76
CA ILE A 69 2.44 -5.32 25.86
C ILE A 69 3.64 -6.11 25.36
N MET A 70 3.80 -6.13 24.03
CA MET A 70 4.93 -6.73 23.32
C MET A 70 5.90 -5.64 22.89
N PHE A 71 7.20 -5.81 23.14
CA PHE A 71 8.20 -4.78 22.86
C PHE A 71 9.61 -5.36 22.59
N LYS A 72 10.48 -4.53 22.03
CA LYS A 72 11.92 -4.77 21.85
C LYS A 72 12.71 -3.50 22.14
N PHE A 73 13.97 -3.64 22.46
CA PHE A 73 14.94 -2.55 22.43
C PHE A 73 15.61 -2.45 21.07
N SER A 74 16.20 -1.30 20.81
CA SER A 74 16.82 -0.99 19.53
C SER A 74 18.05 -0.12 19.72
N ILE A 75 19.10 -0.41 18.94
CA ILE A 75 20.23 0.50 18.71
C ILE A 75 20.00 1.16 17.35
N ASN A 76 20.07 2.49 17.29
CA ASN A 76 19.97 3.26 16.04
C ASN A 76 18.68 3.04 15.23
N GLU A 77 17.52 2.90 15.89
CA GLU A 77 16.25 2.85 15.14
C GLU A 77 16.20 1.63 14.16
N ARG A 78 16.83 0.51 14.57
CA ARG A 78 16.88 -0.79 13.85
C ARG A 78 16.40 -1.95 14.73
N ASP A 79 15.78 -2.97 14.13
CA ASP A 79 15.43 -4.23 14.82
C ASP A 79 16.67 -5.13 14.95
N ASN A 80 17.55 -4.83 15.92
CA ASN A 80 18.87 -5.46 16.07
C ASN A 80 19.16 -6.03 17.46
N GLU A 81 18.15 -6.11 18.33
CA GLU A 81 18.30 -6.74 19.65
C GLU A 81 18.17 -8.26 19.56
N LEU A 82 17.05 -8.76 19.01
CA LEU A 82 16.65 -10.16 19.06
C LEU A 82 16.25 -10.69 17.67
N PRO A 83 16.38 -12.01 17.43
CA PRO A 83 15.87 -12.66 16.24
C PRO A 83 14.40 -12.31 15.96
N PRO A 84 13.95 -12.28 14.70
CA PRO A 84 12.56 -11.94 14.41
C PRO A 84 11.61 -12.94 15.10
N GLY A 85 10.45 -12.49 15.57
CA GLY A 85 9.51 -13.34 16.30
C GLY A 85 9.94 -13.72 17.72
N LYS A 86 11.07 -13.19 18.22
CA LYS A 86 11.41 -13.19 19.65
C LYS A 86 11.26 -11.75 20.15
N ASP A 87 10.26 -11.52 21.00
CA ASP A 87 9.93 -10.21 21.56
C ASP A 87 9.86 -10.30 23.08
N HIS A 88 10.12 -9.19 23.78
CA HIS A 88 9.86 -9.07 25.21
C HIS A 88 8.37 -8.85 25.46
N TRP A 89 7.92 -9.28 26.65
CA TRP A 89 6.52 -9.19 27.05
C TRP A 89 6.41 -8.62 28.46
N VAL A 90 5.45 -7.74 28.66
CA VAL A 90 5.05 -7.28 30.00
C VAL A 90 3.54 -7.31 30.13
N VAL A 91 3.05 -7.86 31.24
CA VAL A 91 1.64 -7.76 31.64
C VAL A 91 1.52 -6.59 32.60
N LEU A 92 0.92 -5.50 32.13
CA LEU A 92 0.67 -4.31 32.93
C LEU A 92 -0.42 -4.59 33.98
N ALA A 93 -0.09 -4.34 35.24
CA ALA A 93 -0.94 -4.62 36.39
C ALA A 93 -0.81 -3.51 37.45
N ASP A 94 -0.33 -3.81 38.66
CA ASP A 94 -0.08 -2.80 39.69
C ASP A 94 1.34 -2.19 39.59
N GLU A 95 2.22 -2.82 38.80
CA GLU A 95 3.59 -2.38 38.60
C GLU A 95 3.67 -1.30 37.51
N HIS A 96 4.36 -0.19 37.81
CA HIS A 96 4.53 0.96 36.92
C HIS A 96 5.94 1.06 36.31
N GLN A 97 6.76 0.02 36.48
CA GLN A 97 8.15 -0.02 36.03
C GLN A 97 8.56 -1.46 35.72
N SER A 98 9.36 -1.66 34.66
CA SER A 98 9.89 -2.98 34.31
C SER A 98 11.05 -3.37 35.21
N SER A 99 11.31 -4.68 35.34
CA SER A 99 12.66 -5.11 35.72
C SER A 99 13.69 -4.59 34.72
N VAL A 100 14.93 -4.42 35.15
CA VAL A 100 16.04 -4.08 34.24
C VAL A 100 16.32 -5.30 33.35
N ILE A 101 16.04 -5.18 32.06
CA ILE A 101 16.31 -6.22 31.06
C ILE A 101 17.68 -5.97 30.46
N ARG A 102 18.51 -7.00 30.29
CA ARG A 102 19.79 -6.82 29.59
C ARG A 102 19.57 -6.85 28.08
N PHE A 103 20.16 -5.90 27.35
CA PHE A 103 20.02 -5.88 25.89
C PHE A 103 20.52 -7.18 25.24
N GLY A 104 19.69 -7.79 24.40
CA GLY A 104 19.98 -9.06 23.72
C GLY A 104 19.75 -10.30 24.59
N GLU A 105 19.23 -10.14 25.80
CA GLU A 105 18.78 -11.26 26.64
C GLU A 105 17.56 -11.94 26.03
N MET A 106 17.58 -13.27 25.94
CA MET A 106 16.45 -14.02 25.40
C MET A 106 15.24 -13.93 26.33
N PRO A 107 14.06 -13.52 25.82
CA PRO A 107 12.87 -13.40 26.64
C PRO A 107 12.35 -14.77 27.08
N PRO A 108 11.61 -14.84 28.21
CA PRO A 108 10.82 -16.01 28.53
C PRO A 108 9.72 -16.24 27.48
N PRO A 109 9.11 -17.45 27.43
CA PRO A 109 7.96 -17.70 26.55
C PRO A 109 6.85 -16.68 26.76
N ALA A 110 6.14 -16.34 25.67
CA ALA A 110 5.02 -15.40 25.72
C ALA A 110 3.99 -15.86 26.76
N PRO A 111 3.54 -14.96 27.66
CA PRO A 111 2.55 -15.32 28.67
C PRO A 111 1.18 -15.54 28.02
N GLU A 112 0.31 -16.27 28.71
CA GLU A 112 -1.10 -16.34 28.32
C GLU A 112 -1.74 -14.96 28.33
N LYS A 113 -2.71 -14.73 27.44
CA LYS A 113 -3.42 -13.45 27.36
C LYS A 113 -4.11 -13.18 28.69
N PRO A 114 -3.79 -12.07 29.37
CA PRO A 114 -4.37 -11.76 30.68
C PRO A 114 -5.85 -11.40 30.56
N ASP A 115 -6.62 -11.69 31.61
CA ASP A 115 -8.00 -11.25 31.74
C ASP A 115 -8.09 -9.73 31.97
N GLY A 116 -9.14 -9.13 31.39
CA GLY A 116 -9.44 -7.70 31.50
C GLY A 116 -8.61 -6.82 30.56
N TYR A 117 -8.81 -5.50 30.69
CA TYR A 117 -8.21 -4.47 29.83
C TYR A 117 -7.45 -3.44 30.66
N LEU A 118 -6.49 -2.78 30.02
CA LEU A 118 -5.68 -1.76 30.69
C LEU A 118 -6.54 -0.52 30.99
N PRO A 119 -6.49 0.05 32.21
CA PRO A 119 -7.11 1.33 32.49
C PRO A 119 -6.57 2.43 31.58
N THR A 120 -7.36 3.47 31.38
CA THR A 120 -6.93 4.60 30.56
C THR A 120 -5.84 5.43 31.25
N ASN A 121 -4.98 6.08 30.44
CA ASN A 121 -3.88 6.93 30.88
C ASN A 121 -2.89 6.23 31.84
N TYR A 122 -2.57 4.96 31.56
CA TYR A 122 -1.70 4.14 32.40
C TYR A 122 -0.21 4.44 32.14
N SER A 123 0.48 5.04 33.11
CA SER A 123 1.91 5.34 33.00
C SER A 123 2.78 4.11 33.31
N TYR A 124 3.79 3.83 32.49
CA TYR A 124 4.73 2.72 32.69
C TYR A 124 6.16 3.06 32.26
N THR A 125 7.16 2.59 33.01
CA THR A 125 8.59 2.88 32.75
C THR A 125 9.35 1.64 32.31
N PHE A 126 9.97 1.69 31.12
CA PHE A 126 10.88 0.67 30.62
C PHE A 126 12.31 0.92 31.11
N GLN A 127 13.05 -0.14 31.43
CA GLN A 127 14.46 -0.10 31.81
C GLN A 127 15.28 -1.18 31.09
N VAL A 128 16.45 -0.80 30.60
CA VAL A 128 17.38 -1.71 29.91
C VAL A 128 18.82 -1.47 30.35
N ASP A 129 19.57 -2.55 30.55
CA ASP A 129 21.03 -2.55 30.74
C ASP A 129 21.75 -2.72 29.39
N MET A 130 22.46 -1.67 28.99
CA MET A 130 23.23 -1.57 27.74
C MET A 130 24.72 -1.87 27.91
N SER A 131 25.16 -2.36 29.09
CA SER A 131 26.58 -2.64 29.40
C SER A 131 27.27 -3.52 28.35
N ALA A 132 26.57 -4.53 27.81
CA ALA A 132 27.11 -5.42 26.77
C ALA A 132 27.40 -4.68 25.45
N VAL A 133 26.56 -3.70 25.11
CA VAL A 133 26.71 -2.90 23.90
C VAL A 133 27.84 -1.89 24.07
N LEU A 134 27.82 -1.15 25.19
CA LEU A 134 28.82 -0.14 25.51
C LEU A 134 30.23 -0.74 25.61
N THR A 135 30.36 -1.92 26.23
CA THR A 135 31.65 -2.65 26.32
C THR A 135 32.18 -3.00 24.94
N GLN A 136 31.35 -3.51 24.03
CA GLN A 136 31.78 -3.84 22.67
C GLN A 136 32.17 -2.61 21.86
N PHE A 137 31.48 -1.49 22.03
CA PHE A 137 31.90 -0.23 21.41
C PHE A 137 33.30 0.20 21.87
N GLU A 138 33.65 0.05 23.15
CA GLU A 138 34.98 0.39 23.63
C GLU A 138 36.06 -0.62 23.21
N GLU A 139 35.77 -1.92 23.25
CA GLU A 139 36.75 -2.97 22.97
C GLU A 139 36.97 -3.24 21.48
N LYS A 140 35.90 -3.19 20.69
CA LYS A 140 35.90 -3.59 19.27
C LYS A 140 35.67 -2.42 18.31
N GLY A 141 35.17 -1.28 18.80
CA GLY A 141 34.74 -0.16 17.97
C GLY A 141 33.38 -0.35 17.30
N TYR A 142 32.68 -1.46 17.56
CA TYR A 142 31.36 -1.78 17.04
C TYR A 142 30.61 -2.74 17.97
N TYR A 143 29.28 -2.77 17.88
CA TYR A 143 28.43 -3.82 18.46
C TYR A 143 28.06 -4.81 17.36
N GLU A 144 28.17 -6.11 17.64
CA GLU A 144 27.74 -7.18 16.74
C GLU A 144 26.39 -7.73 17.24
N ALA A 145 25.36 -7.64 16.40
CA ALA A 145 24.01 -8.13 16.68
C ALA A 145 23.90 -9.66 16.49
N TYR A 146 22.74 -10.23 16.83
CA TYR A 146 22.51 -11.68 16.79
C TYR A 146 22.70 -12.31 15.39
N ASP A 147 22.50 -11.53 14.34
CA ASP A 147 22.63 -11.94 12.93
C ASP A 147 24.03 -11.68 12.36
N GLY A 148 24.96 -11.20 13.19
CA GLY A 148 26.31 -10.82 12.77
C GLY A 148 26.40 -9.43 12.15
N SER A 149 25.28 -8.70 11.99
CA SER A 149 25.31 -7.30 11.57
C SER A 149 26.02 -6.44 12.62
N ARG A 150 26.67 -5.36 12.17
CA ARG A 150 27.49 -4.52 13.04
C ARG A 150 26.98 -3.09 13.06
N VAL A 151 26.81 -2.54 14.25
CA VAL A 151 26.65 -1.10 14.46
C VAL A 151 28.01 -0.53 14.80
N ALA A 152 28.60 0.25 13.91
CA ALA A 152 29.87 0.92 14.21
C ALA A 152 29.66 1.99 15.29
N LYS A 153 30.62 2.15 16.21
CA LYS A 153 30.57 3.20 17.25
C LYS A 153 30.45 4.59 16.64
N ALA A 154 31.09 4.80 15.49
CA ALA A 154 31.03 6.06 14.74
C ALA A 154 29.62 6.39 14.22
N ASP A 155 28.78 5.37 14.00
CA ASP A 155 27.44 5.51 13.45
C ASP A 155 26.36 5.52 14.56
N PHE A 156 26.74 5.44 15.84
CA PHE A 156 25.81 5.34 16.98
C PHE A 156 24.99 6.64 17.21
N LYS A 157 23.67 6.50 17.35
CA LYS A 157 22.66 7.56 17.48
C LYS A 157 21.90 7.52 18.80
N GLY A 158 21.71 6.34 19.38
CA GLY A 158 20.99 6.18 20.64
C GLY A 158 20.36 4.80 20.83
N PHE A 159 19.71 4.63 21.98
CA PHE A 159 18.94 3.45 22.35
C PHE A 159 17.45 3.79 22.39
N TYR A 160 16.61 2.87 21.95
CA TYR A 160 15.17 3.08 21.79
C TYR A 160 14.37 1.86 22.26
N VAL A 161 13.08 2.06 22.49
CA VAL A 161 12.10 0.98 22.70
C VAL A 161 11.05 0.99 21.58
N ALA A 162 10.78 -0.16 20.99
CA ALA A 162 9.77 -0.39 19.96
C ALA A 162 8.73 -1.37 20.49
N GLY A 163 7.52 -1.38 19.93
CA GLY A 163 6.49 -2.30 20.42
C GLY A 163 5.14 -2.19 19.72
N GLY A 164 4.25 -3.12 20.06
CA GLY A 164 2.99 -3.35 19.33
C GLY A 164 1.75 -2.68 19.91
N SER A 165 1.90 -1.70 20.80
CA SER A 165 0.76 -1.04 21.45
C SER A 165 1.09 0.42 21.71
N GLU A 166 0.18 1.33 21.31
CA GLU A 166 0.35 2.77 21.48
C GLU A 166 0.72 3.14 22.94
N PRO A 167 1.77 3.95 23.18
CA PRO A 167 2.48 4.79 22.23
C PRO A 167 3.71 4.15 21.58
N LEU A 168 3.96 2.86 21.83
CA LEU A 168 5.01 2.12 21.11
C LEU A 168 4.60 1.92 19.64
N SER A 169 5.59 1.76 18.79
CA SER A 169 5.39 1.45 17.36
C SER A 169 6.49 0.50 16.90
N TRP A 170 6.15 -0.37 15.94
CA TRP A 170 7.13 -1.22 15.25
C TRP A 170 7.80 -0.51 14.07
N ASP A 171 7.45 0.75 13.82
CA ASP A 171 8.17 1.62 12.90
C ASP A 171 9.52 2.04 13.51
N PHE A 172 10.48 1.11 13.44
CA PHE A 172 11.81 1.28 14.04
C PHE A 172 12.51 2.56 13.58
N VAL A 173 12.29 2.99 12.33
CA VAL A 173 13.01 4.10 11.71
C VAL A 173 12.55 5.47 12.25
N ASN A 174 11.38 5.53 12.88
CA ASN A 174 10.78 6.76 13.39
C ASN A 174 10.64 6.80 14.92
N LEU A 175 11.26 5.86 15.66
CA LEU A 175 11.13 5.75 17.12
C LEU A 175 11.51 7.07 17.83
N HIS A 176 12.58 7.75 17.39
CA HIS A 176 12.97 9.05 17.95
C HIS A 176 11.88 10.10 17.79
N SER A 177 11.30 10.20 16.59
CA SER A 177 10.24 11.19 16.30
C SER A 177 8.95 10.92 17.09
N LYS A 178 8.74 9.65 17.47
CA LYS A 178 7.63 9.21 18.35
C LYS A 178 7.95 9.34 19.84
N GLY A 179 9.12 9.91 20.20
CA GLY A 179 9.52 10.09 21.59
C GLY A 179 9.93 8.80 22.29
N LEU A 180 10.35 7.77 21.54
CA LEU A 180 10.67 6.44 22.05
C LEU A 180 12.16 6.21 22.32
N LYS A 181 12.93 7.30 22.42
CA LYS A 181 14.35 7.26 22.80
C LYS A 181 14.48 7.05 24.30
N LEU A 182 15.33 6.11 24.70
CA LEU A 182 15.65 5.88 26.09
C LEU A 182 16.73 6.86 26.56
N GLU A 183 16.57 7.37 27.77
CA GLU A 183 17.48 8.33 28.39
C GLU A 183 18.34 7.66 29.48
N PRO A 184 19.60 8.08 29.67
CA PRO A 184 20.48 7.50 30.68
C PRO A 184 19.95 7.76 32.09
N THR A 185 20.16 6.79 32.99
CA THR A 185 19.85 6.91 34.43
C THR A 185 21.09 7.33 35.23
N GLU A 186 21.01 7.27 36.56
CA GLU A 186 22.18 7.47 37.43
C GLU A 186 23.24 6.36 37.26
N ASP A 187 22.83 5.16 36.84
CA ASP A 187 23.77 4.11 36.40
C ASP A 187 24.10 4.34 34.92
N PRO A 188 25.38 4.52 34.56
CA PRO A 188 25.79 4.82 33.18
C PRO A 188 25.49 3.68 32.19
N ASN A 189 25.17 2.48 32.67
CA ASN A 189 24.80 1.34 31.82
C ASN A 189 23.28 1.20 31.65
N ILE A 190 22.47 1.82 32.52
CA ILE A 190 21.02 1.65 32.51
C ILE A 190 20.36 2.86 31.86
N TYR A 191 19.47 2.57 30.90
CA TYR A 191 18.65 3.55 30.19
C TYR A 191 17.16 3.29 30.46
N SER A 192 16.35 4.35 30.44
CA SER A 192 14.93 4.25 30.74
C SER A 192 14.05 5.22 29.96
N LEU A 193 12.76 4.89 29.86
CA LEU A 193 11.72 5.75 29.27
C LEU A 193 10.37 5.49 29.93
N THR A 194 9.67 6.55 30.32
CA THR A 194 8.30 6.47 30.83
C THR A 194 7.30 6.85 29.73
N LEU A 195 6.31 5.99 29.50
CA LEU A 195 5.26 6.13 28.50
C LEU A 195 3.87 6.07 29.13
N THR A 196 2.89 6.72 28.50
CA THR A 196 1.47 6.63 28.90
C THR A 196 0.70 5.77 27.90
N PHE A 197 0.26 4.58 28.35
CA PHE A 197 -0.53 3.63 27.59
C PHE A 197 -2.04 3.86 27.75
N ASN A 198 -2.83 3.38 26.79
CA ASN A 198 -4.27 3.59 26.67
C ASN A 198 -4.67 5.08 26.89
N PRO A 199 -4.08 6.02 26.15
CA PRO A 199 -4.39 7.43 26.34
C PRO A 199 -5.87 7.70 26.08
N TYR A 200 -6.52 8.44 26.99
CA TYR A 200 -7.94 8.76 26.91
C TYR A 200 -8.20 10.22 27.27
N ASP A 201 -8.84 10.91 26.34
CA ASP A 201 -9.33 12.27 26.52
C ASP A 201 -10.87 12.28 26.59
N GLU A 202 -11.42 12.51 27.78
CA GLU A 202 -12.87 12.60 28.03
C GLU A 202 -13.55 13.65 27.13
N ALA A 203 -12.87 14.74 26.77
CA ALA A 203 -13.45 15.80 25.93
C ALA A 203 -13.69 15.33 24.48
N ALA A 204 -12.92 14.33 24.01
CA ALA A 204 -13.05 13.78 22.66
C ALA A 204 -14.24 12.80 22.48
N HIS A 205 -14.97 12.48 23.57
CA HIS A 205 -16.01 11.43 23.65
C HIS A 205 -17.45 11.95 23.79
N GLN A 206 -17.68 13.24 23.57
CA GLN A 206 -19.04 13.79 23.50
C GLN A 206 -19.65 13.54 22.11
N ALA A 207 -20.98 13.54 22.02
CA ALA A 207 -21.67 13.49 20.73
C ALA A 207 -21.15 14.61 19.82
N LYS A 208 -20.74 14.25 18.62
CA LYS A 208 -20.16 15.15 17.63
C LYS A 208 -21.20 15.49 16.57
N GLU A 209 -21.04 16.66 15.98
CA GLU A 209 -21.87 17.10 14.86
C GLU A 209 -20.97 17.62 13.75
N TRP A 210 -21.34 17.28 12.52
CA TRP A 210 -20.88 17.97 11.33
C TRP A 210 -22.01 18.85 10.85
N GLN A 211 -21.75 20.14 10.69
CA GLN A 211 -22.63 21.11 10.07
C GLN A 211 -21.84 21.78 8.95
N LEU A 212 -22.45 21.93 7.77
CA LEU A 212 -21.80 22.58 6.64
C LEU A 212 -21.42 24.03 6.99
N GLU A 213 -20.15 24.39 6.87
CA GLU A 213 -19.61 25.72 7.12
C GLU A 213 -19.17 26.44 5.84
N LYS A 214 -18.76 25.69 4.81
CA LYS A 214 -18.30 26.23 3.52
C LYS A 214 -19.47 26.48 2.55
N ASP A 215 -19.40 27.58 1.81
CA ASP A 215 -20.35 27.86 0.73
C ASP A 215 -20.12 26.94 -0.48
N LEU A 216 -21.08 26.03 -0.72
CA LEU A 216 -21.09 25.10 -1.84
C LEU A 216 -21.99 25.56 -3.00
N SER A 217 -22.53 26.80 -2.98
CA SER A 217 -23.51 27.27 -3.96
C SER A 217 -23.04 27.20 -5.41
N ASN A 218 -21.74 27.38 -5.65
CA ASN A 218 -21.10 27.34 -6.97
C ASN A 218 -20.62 25.93 -7.39
N ARG A 219 -20.88 24.91 -6.57
CA ARG A 219 -20.47 23.52 -6.79
C ARG A 219 -21.65 22.68 -7.30
N PRO A 220 -21.39 21.47 -7.84
CA PRO A 220 -22.45 20.53 -8.15
C PRO A 220 -23.24 20.18 -6.88
N LYS A 221 -24.55 20.03 -7.02
CA LYS A 221 -25.46 19.68 -5.91
C LYS A 221 -26.08 18.32 -6.17
N TYR A 222 -26.02 17.44 -5.17
CA TYR A 222 -26.63 16.11 -5.25
C TYR A 222 -27.86 16.03 -4.34
N GLU A 223 -28.95 15.51 -4.89
CA GLU A 223 -30.19 15.25 -4.16
C GLU A 223 -30.71 13.85 -4.50
N SER A 224 -31.13 13.09 -3.50
CA SER A 224 -31.68 11.75 -3.66
C SER A 224 -32.74 11.40 -2.61
N GLU A 225 -33.32 10.22 -2.75
CA GLU A 225 -34.19 9.61 -1.72
C GLU A 225 -33.40 8.93 -0.59
N GLN A 226 -32.07 9.05 -0.59
CA GLN A 226 -31.18 8.52 0.45
C GLN A 226 -30.42 9.68 1.13
N PRO A 227 -31.02 10.35 2.13
CA PRO A 227 -30.44 11.52 2.80
C PRO A 227 -28.98 11.37 3.25
N ILE A 228 -28.55 10.16 3.64
CA ILE A 228 -27.17 9.91 4.04
C ILE A 228 -26.17 10.08 2.88
N VAL A 229 -26.56 9.72 1.65
CA VAL A 229 -25.71 9.94 0.48
C VAL A 229 -25.57 11.44 0.22
N ASP A 230 -26.67 12.18 0.30
CA ASP A 230 -26.71 13.63 0.08
C ASP A 230 -25.83 14.37 1.11
N ALA A 231 -25.96 14.03 2.39
CA ALA A 231 -25.19 14.65 3.46
C ALA A 231 -23.69 14.32 3.36
N LEU A 232 -23.34 13.08 3.04
CA LEU A 232 -21.94 12.68 2.89
C LEU A 232 -21.29 13.22 1.61
N PHE A 233 -22.07 13.47 0.56
CA PHE A 233 -21.61 14.18 -0.63
C PHE A 233 -21.21 15.62 -0.28
N ASN A 234 -22.06 16.34 0.47
CA ASN A 234 -21.79 17.70 0.91
C ASN A 234 -20.60 17.77 1.88
N LEU A 235 -20.51 16.84 2.82
CA LEU A 235 -19.35 16.70 3.71
C LEU A 235 -18.06 16.53 2.89
N SER A 236 -18.05 15.59 1.94
CA SER A 236 -16.85 15.31 1.13
C SER A 236 -16.47 16.50 0.23
N MET A 237 -17.46 17.25 -0.27
CA MET A 237 -17.23 18.49 -1.02
C MET A 237 -16.62 19.59 -0.14
N GLU A 238 -17.10 19.76 1.09
CA GLU A 238 -16.52 20.72 2.04
C GLU A 238 -15.07 20.36 2.40
N GLU A 239 -14.80 19.08 2.67
CA GLU A 239 -13.45 18.61 2.95
C GLU A 239 -12.52 18.84 1.75
N ALA A 240 -13.00 18.57 0.53
CA ALA A 240 -12.28 18.85 -0.71
C ALA A 240 -11.88 20.32 -0.84
N LEU A 241 -12.81 21.26 -0.57
CA LEU A 241 -12.49 22.70 -0.58
C LEU A 241 -11.49 23.08 0.49
N THR A 242 -11.60 22.46 1.66
CA THR A 242 -10.72 22.74 2.79
C THR A 242 -9.31 22.20 2.57
N ASN A 243 -9.15 21.17 1.75
CA ASN A 243 -7.87 20.60 1.35
C ASN A 243 -7.20 21.32 0.16
N ILE A 244 -7.72 22.46 -0.29
CA ILE A 244 -7.01 23.31 -1.26
C ILE A 244 -6.08 24.25 -0.48
N GLU A 245 -4.77 24.09 -0.70
CA GLU A 245 -3.74 24.92 -0.07
C GLU A 245 -3.68 26.32 -0.69
N ALA A 246 -3.02 27.24 0.02
CA ALA A 246 -2.86 28.62 -0.43
C ALA A 246 -2.15 28.76 -1.80
N ASP A 247 -1.31 27.80 -2.17
CA ASP A 247 -0.64 27.77 -3.48
C ASP A 247 -1.45 27.05 -4.57
N SER A 248 -2.74 26.80 -4.32
CA SER A 248 -3.67 26.11 -5.23
C SER A 248 -3.25 24.68 -5.55
N THR A 249 -2.68 23.99 -4.56
CA THR A 249 -2.44 22.54 -4.62
C THR A 249 -3.41 21.77 -3.73
N LEU A 250 -3.58 20.49 -4.02
CA LEU A 250 -4.35 19.57 -3.20
C LEU A 250 -3.47 19.05 -2.04
N ARG A 251 -3.92 19.29 -0.81
CA ARG A 251 -3.38 18.69 0.41
C ARG A 251 -3.79 17.22 0.49
N THR A 252 -2.83 16.37 0.82
CA THR A 252 -3.05 14.92 1.01
C THR A 252 -4.03 14.61 2.15
N GLY A 253 -3.89 15.24 3.30
CA GLY A 253 -4.80 15.04 4.43
C GLY A 253 -4.57 16.04 5.55
N ALA A 254 -5.47 16.10 6.53
CA ALA A 254 -5.31 17.05 7.64
C ALA A 254 -3.98 16.94 8.39
N LYS A 255 -3.43 15.72 8.53
CA LYS A 255 -2.11 15.46 9.13
C LYS A 255 -0.97 15.38 8.09
N TRP A 256 -1.31 15.40 6.81
CA TRP A 256 -0.40 15.17 5.69
C TRP A 256 -0.37 16.40 4.77
N GLY A 257 0.55 17.31 5.03
CA GLY A 257 0.74 18.50 4.19
C GLY A 257 1.45 18.18 2.87
N GLY A 258 1.26 19.05 1.88
CA GLY A 258 1.94 18.97 0.59
C GLY A 258 1.31 18.00 -0.41
N VAL A 259 1.98 17.86 -1.56
CA VAL A 259 1.50 17.08 -2.71
C VAL A 259 2.30 15.79 -2.83
N TRP A 260 1.58 14.68 -2.81
CA TRP A 260 2.11 13.33 -3.03
C TRP A 260 1.58 12.81 -4.37
N THR A 261 2.45 12.18 -5.16
CA THR A 261 2.17 11.70 -6.52
C THR A 261 1.00 10.72 -6.52
N ARG A 262 0.98 9.72 -5.65
CA ARG A 262 -0.11 8.73 -5.64
C ARG A 262 -1.42 9.33 -5.16
N ASP A 263 -1.36 10.16 -4.12
CA ASP A 263 -2.50 10.83 -3.48
C ASP A 263 -3.27 11.68 -4.47
N VAL A 264 -2.57 12.64 -5.08
CA VAL A 264 -3.17 13.51 -6.08
C VAL A 264 -3.70 12.70 -7.27
N SER A 265 -3.00 11.63 -7.66
CA SER A 265 -3.30 10.94 -8.92
C SER A 265 -4.57 10.09 -8.82
N TYR A 266 -4.65 9.20 -7.84
CA TYR A 266 -5.84 8.38 -7.64
C TYR A 266 -7.06 9.23 -7.29
N SER A 267 -6.89 10.27 -6.44
CA SER A 267 -8.00 11.17 -6.13
C SER A 267 -8.46 11.99 -7.33
N THR A 268 -7.56 12.37 -8.24
CA THR A 268 -7.91 13.04 -9.50
C THR A 268 -8.70 12.12 -10.42
N LEU A 269 -8.28 10.86 -10.54
CA LEU A 269 -9.02 9.87 -11.32
C LEU A 269 -10.41 9.59 -10.71
N LEU A 270 -10.51 9.49 -9.39
CA LEU A 270 -11.79 9.31 -8.69
C LEU A 270 -12.71 10.51 -8.87
N ALA A 271 -12.23 11.73 -8.57
CA ALA A 271 -13.07 12.93 -8.42
C ALA A 271 -12.45 14.25 -8.96
N PHE A 272 -11.18 14.54 -8.71
CA PHE A 272 -10.68 15.91 -8.90
C PHE A 272 -10.45 16.33 -10.35
N ALA A 273 -10.43 15.40 -11.32
CA ALA A 273 -10.36 15.74 -12.73
C ALA A 273 -11.54 16.61 -13.21
N TYR A 274 -12.70 16.48 -12.56
CA TYR A 274 -13.93 17.20 -12.91
C TYR A 274 -14.48 18.09 -11.79
N HIS A 275 -14.00 17.95 -10.55
CA HIS A 275 -14.30 18.90 -9.48
C HIS A 275 -13.38 20.12 -9.47
N GLU A 276 -12.07 19.90 -9.64
CA GLU A 276 -11.03 20.93 -9.50
C GLU A 276 -9.89 20.72 -10.53
N PRO A 277 -10.18 20.71 -11.85
CA PRO A 277 -9.19 20.35 -12.88
C PRO A 277 -7.92 21.22 -12.83
N GLU A 278 -8.04 22.52 -12.59
CA GLU A 278 -6.89 23.41 -12.56
C GLU A 278 -6.02 23.22 -11.30
N VAL A 279 -6.63 22.98 -10.13
CA VAL A 279 -5.91 22.65 -8.90
C VAL A 279 -5.19 21.30 -9.06
N ALA A 280 -5.84 20.33 -9.72
CA ALA A 280 -5.24 19.04 -10.03
C ALA A 280 -4.04 19.19 -10.99
N LYS A 281 -4.15 19.98 -12.08
CA LYS A 281 -3.01 20.30 -12.97
C LYS A 281 -1.85 20.94 -12.21
N ILE A 282 -2.11 21.94 -11.37
CA ILE A 282 -1.08 22.61 -10.55
C ILE A 282 -0.38 21.60 -9.64
N SER A 283 -1.15 20.75 -8.98
CA SER A 283 -0.63 19.70 -8.08
C SER A 283 0.22 18.68 -8.84
N LEU A 284 -0.24 18.19 -10.00
CA LEU A 284 0.52 17.26 -10.85
C LEU A 284 1.85 17.86 -11.33
N ARG A 285 1.88 19.16 -11.68
CA ARG A 285 3.12 19.86 -12.07
C ARG A 285 4.16 19.90 -10.96
N LYS A 286 3.77 19.97 -9.68
CA LYS A 286 4.70 19.89 -8.55
C LYS A 286 5.42 18.54 -8.47
N LYS A 287 4.86 17.50 -9.10
CA LYS A 287 5.39 16.13 -9.14
C LYS A 287 6.15 15.84 -10.44
N VAL A 288 6.70 16.88 -11.07
CA VAL A 288 7.53 16.76 -12.26
C VAL A 288 8.89 17.43 -12.01
N LYS A 289 9.98 16.71 -12.28
CA LYS A 289 11.35 17.25 -12.24
C LYS A 289 12.12 16.72 -13.44
N ARG A 290 12.87 17.58 -14.13
CA ARG A 290 13.61 17.25 -15.38
C ARG A 290 12.70 16.65 -16.47
N GLY A 291 11.45 17.11 -16.57
CA GLY A 291 10.49 16.59 -17.54
C GLY A 291 10.18 15.10 -17.34
N ARG A 292 10.23 14.60 -16.10
CA ARG A 292 9.88 13.24 -15.69
C ARG A 292 9.02 13.31 -14.44
N ILE A 293 8.19 12.29 -14.26
CA ILE A 293 7.35 12.15 -13.08
C ILE A 293 8.21 11.77 -11.87
N ILE A 294 7.93 12.40 -10.73
CA ILE A 294 8.63 12.16 -9.46
C ILE A 294 7.93 11.05 -8.70
N GLN A 295 8.69 10.05 -8.24
CA GLN A 295 8.25 9.13 -7.20
C GLN A 295 8.30 9.83 -5.84
N ASP A 296 7.29 9.64 -5.01
CA ASP A 296 7.30 10.12 -3.63
C ASP A 296 8.45 9.48 -2.83
N THR A 297 8.92 10.17 -1.80
CA THR A 297 9.95 9.61 -0.91
C THR A 297 9.44 8.33 -0.27
N GLY A 298 10.28 7.29 -0.16
CA GLY A 298 9.86 5.99 0.34
C GLY A 298 11.02 5.01 0.47
N SER A 299 10.71 3.72 0.49
CA SER A 299 11.65 2.60 0.64
C SER A 299 12.95 2.81 -0.16
N GLY A 300 14.08 2.87 0.54
CA GLY A 300 15.40 2.81 -0.06
C GLY A 300 15.81 3.99 -0.94
N GLY A 301 15.14 5.13 -0.80
CA GLY A 301 15.36 6.29 -1.64
C GLY A 301 14.44 6.34 -2.85
N ALA A 302 13.23 5.78 -2.71
CA ALA A 302 12.14 5.83 -3.66
C ALA A 302 12.52 5.20 -5.01
N TRP A 303 12.34 5.90 -6.13
CA TRP A 303 12.63 5.34 -7.44
C TRP A 303 14.11 4.98 -7.59
N PRO A 304 14.43 3.74 -8.02
CA PRO A 304 13.53 2.81 -8.69
C PRO A 304 12.97 1.69 -7.79
N VAL A 305 13.24 1.71 -6.48
CA VAL A 305 12.71 0.73 -5.51
C VAL A 305 11.18 0.73 -5.52
N SER A 306 10.57 1.91 -5.54
CA SER A 306 9.15 2.10 -5.84
C SER A 306 9.01 2.68 -7.25
N SER A 307 8.09 2.15 -8.06
CA SER A 307 7.96 2.47 -9.49
C SER A 307 6.54 2.86 -9.91
N ASP A 308 5.62 3.02 -8.96
CA ASP A 308 4.21 3.33 -9.20
C ASP A 308 3.92 4.83 -9.44
N ARG A 309 4.96 5.68 -9.57
CA ARG A 309 4.86 7.07 -10.04
C ARG A 309 4.04 7.23 -11.33
N THR A 310 3.92 6.17 -12.13
CA THR A 310 3.11 6.14 -13.34
C THR A 310 1.60 6.30 -13.09
N THR A 311 1.13 6.23 -11.84
CA THR A 311 -0.24 6.62 -11.45
C THR A 311 -0.58 8.06 -11.88
N TRP A 312 0.41 8.95 -11.92
CA TRP A 312 0.30 10.31 -12.44
C TRP A 312 -0.26 10.36 -13.87
N VAL A 313 0.08 9.36 -14.70
CA VAL A 313 -0.36 9.26 -16.09
C VAL A 313 -1.88 9.08 -16.15
N LEU A 314 -2.46 8.32 -15.22
CA LEU A 314 -3.91 8.09 -15.14
C LEU A 314 -4.66 9.40 -14.89
N ALA A 315 -4.17 10.19 -13.93
CA ALA A 315 -4.75 11.47 -13.56
C ALA A 315 -4.63 12.52 -14.67
N ALA A 316 -3.43 12.65 -15.25
CA ALA A 316 -3.15 13.58 -16.33
C ALA A 316 -4.06 13.32 -17.55
N TRP A 317 -4.27 12.04 -17.88
CA TRP A 317 -5.17 11.63 -18.96
C TRP A 317 -6.64 11.91 -18.64
N GLU A 318 -7.09 11.61 -17.43
CA GLU A 318 -8.47 11.88 -17.02
C GLU A 318 -8.79 13.38 -17.09
N ILE A 319 -7.87 14.25 -16.66
CA ILE A 319 -7.99 15.71 -16.81
C ILE A 319 -8.17 16.09 -18.29
N TYR A 320 -7.37 15.52 -19.19
CA TYR A 320 -7.52 15.79 -20.63
C TYR A 320 -8.89 15.36 -21.15
N LYS A 321 -9.36 14.16 -20.80
CA LYS A 321 -10.68 13.68 -21.24
C LYS A 321 -11.83 14.58 -20.74
N VAL A 322 -11.72 15.07 -19.50
CA VAL A 322 -12.70 16.01 -18.91
C VAL A 322 -12.64 17.38 -19.60
N THR A 323 -11.44 17.96 -19.72
CA THR A 323 -11.28 19.38 -20.11
C THR A 323 -11.19 19.60 -21.63
N GLY A 324 -10.67 18.64 -22.38
CA GLY A 324 -10.31 18.79 -23.79
C GLY A 324 -9.13 19.75 -24.03
N ASP A 325 -8.34 20.06 -23.00
CA ASP A 325 -7.25 21.03 -23.06
C ASP A 325 -6.06 20.49 -23.87
N ALA A 326 -5.86 21.04 -25.07
CA ALA A 326 -4.76 20.66 -25.97
C ALA A 326 -3.39 21.10 -25.44
N ASP A 327 -3.30 22.24 -24.74
CA ASP A 327 -2.03 22.72 -24.18
C ASP A 327 -1.57 21.79 -23.05
N TRP A 328 -2.52 21.28 -22.25
CA TRP A 328 -2.24 20.24 -21.27
C TRP A 328 -1.74 18.96 -21.92
N LEU A 329 -2.35 18.53 -23.03
CA LEU A 329 -1.90 17.34 -23.78
C LEU A 329 -0.45 17.49 -24.28
N ASP A 330 -0.10 18.68 -24.80
CA ASP A 330 1.24 19.00 -25.26
C ASP A 330 2.28 19.01 -24.13
N GLU A 331 1.88 19.48 -22.94
CA GLU A 331 2.73 19.47 -21.75
C GLU A 331 3.02 18.05 -21.25
N ILE A 332 1.98 17.21 -21.13
CA ILE A 332 2.12 15.89 -20.49
C ILE A 332 2.79 14.85 -21.38
N TYR A 333 2.66 14.95 -22.71
CA TYR A 333 3.21 13.96 -23.64
C TYR A 333 4.72 13.68 -23.44
N PRO A 334 5.62 14.69 -23.52
CA PRO A 334 7.05 14.44 -23.32
C PRO A 334 7.38 14.01 -21.88
N ILE A 335 6.59 14.42 -20.89
CA ILE A 335 6.80 14.02 -19.48
C ILE A 335 6.54 12.52 -19.32
N ILE A 336 5.43 12.02 -19.85
CA ILE A 336 5.05 10.61 -19.80
C ILE A 336 6.06 9.78 -20.60
N GLN A 337 6.37 10.21 -21.83
CA GLN A 337 7.33 9.50 -22.69
C GLN A 337 8.70 9.35 -22.02
N ASN A 338 9.29 10.44 -21.53
CA ASN A 338 10.61 10.39 -20.87
C ASN A 338 10.61 9.49 -19.64
N THR A 339 9.51 9.50 -18.87
CA THR A 339 9.38 8.66 -17.68
C THR A 339 9.33 7.17 -18.05
N LEU A 340 8.49 6.80 -19.02
CA LEU A 340 8.34 5.40 -19.43
C LEU A 340 9.58 4.85 -20.14
N GLU A 341 10.35 5.68 -20.86
CA GLU A 341 11.63 5.25 -21.44
C GLU A 341 12.73 5.02 -20.38
N ASP A 342 12.77 5.84 -19.32
CA ASP A 342 13.67 5.61 -18.19
C ASP A 342 13.27 4.33 -17.44
N ASP A 343 11.97 4.12 -17.21
CA ASP A 343 11.44 2.93 -16.54
C ASP A 343 11.72 1.65 -17.37
N PHE A 344 11.53 1.68 -18.68
CA PHE A 344 11.81 0.53 -19.56
C PHE A 344 13.27 0.08 -19.51
N LYS A 345 14.21 0.99 -19.23
CA LYS A 345 15.63 0.63 -19.06
C LYS A 345 15.97 0.18 -17.64
N THR A 346 15.20 0.63 -16.65
CA THR A 346 15.57 0.55 -15.24
C THR A 346 14.82 -0.57 -14.54
N VAL A 347 13.52 -0.73 -14.75
CA VAL A 347 12.65 -1.62 -13.96
C VAL A 347 11.96 -2.72 -14.77
N TYR A 348 12.02 -2.70 -16.11
CA TYR A 348 11.41 -3.73 -16.96
C TYR A 348 12.17 -5.06 -16.92
N ASP A 349 11.44 -6.16 -16.75
CA ASP A 349 11.94 -7.52 -16.88
C ASP A 349 11.53 -8.13 -18.24
N PRO A 350 12.49 -8.39 -19.15
CA PRO A 350 12.19 -9.01 -20.43
C PRO A 350 11.80 -10.50 -20.34
N GLU A 351 12.09 -11.20 -19.22
CA GLU A 351 11.71 -12.61 -19.04
C GLU A 351 10.19 -12.75 -18.83
N THR A 352 9.59 -11.82 -18.09
CA THR A 352 8.19 -11.87 -17.67
C THR A 352 7.31 -10.87 -18.42
N GLY A 353 7.92 -9.82 -18.96
CA GLY A 353 7.21 -8.66 -19.50
C GLY A 353 6.70 -7.69 -18.44
N LEU A 354 6.97 -7.95 -17.16
CA LEU A 354 6.52 -7.14 -16.03
C LEU A 354 7.56 -6.07 -15.66
N TYR A 355 7.13 -5.16 -14.80
CA TYR A 355 7.92 -4.10 -14.21
C TYR A 355 8.12 -4.41 -12.73
N SER A 356 9.35 -4.20 -12.29
CA SER A 356 9.80 -4.40 -10.92
C SER A 356 9.59 -3.14 -10.07
N GLY A 357 9.57 -3.32 -8.75
CA GLY A 357 9.42 -2.26 -7.76
C GLY A 357 8.19 -2.45 -6.89
N GLU A 358 8.17 -1.75 -5.75
CA GLU A 358 7.18 -1.83 -4.67
C GLU A 358 5.71 -1.79 -5.15
N SER A 359 4.84 -2.45 -4.39
CA SER A 359 3.40 -2.44 -4.65
C SER A 359 2.83 -1.03 -4.52
N SER A 360 2.00 -0.65 -5.50
CA SER A 360 1.32 0.64 -5.49
C SER A 360 0.58 0.85 -4.17
N PHE A 361 0.71 2.05 -3.62
CA PHE A 361 0.22 2.52 -2.32
C PHE A 361 0.62 1.79 -1.05
N LEU A 362 1.00 0.52 -1.12
CA LEU A 362 1.41 -0.31 0.01
C LEU A 362 2.89 -0.07 0.37
N ASP A 363 3.25 1.19 0.55
CA ASP A 363 4.62 1.72 0.60
C ASP A 363 5.31 1.60 1.98
N TRP A 364 4.61 1.01 2.95
CA TRP A 364 5.19 0.61 4.23
C TRP A 364 5.51 -0.87 4.15
N ARG A 365 6.72 -1.20 3.70
CA ARG A 365 7.10 -2.59 3.40
C ARG A 365 6.87 -3.57 4.56
N GLU A 366 7.04 -3.11 5.80
CA GLU A 366 6.83 -3.90 7.01
C GLU A 366 5.38 -4.36 7.16
N GLN A 367 4.45 -3.77 6.41
CA GLN A 367 3.03 -4.12 6.42
C GLN A 367 2.65 -5.13 5.35
N THR A 368 3.47 -5.36 4.32
CA THR A 368 3.03 -6.11 3.14
C THR A 368 4.05 -7.10 2.61
N TYR A 369 5.32 -6.97 2.97
CA TYR A 369 6.40 -7.90 2.61
C TYR A 369 6.90 -8.71 3.81
N PRO A 370 7.49 -9.90 3.59
CA PRO A 370 8.15 -10.63 4.67
C PRO A 370 9.33 -9.83 5.24
N LYS A 371 9.52 -9.90 6.57
CA LYS A 371 10.51 -9.10 7.32
C LYS A 371 11.96 -9.22 6.82
N TRP A 372 12.32 -10.33 6.18
CA TRP A 372 13.67 -10.53 5.65
C TRP A 372 13.95 -9.73 4.36
N MET A 373 12.92 -9.26 3.66
CA MET A 373 13.09 -8.49 2.43
C MET A 373 13.58 -7.07 2.74
N SER A 374 14.73 -6.75 2.18
CA SER A 374 15.29 -5.40 2.20
C SER A 374 14.79 -4.56 1.01
N ASN A 375 15.17 -3.28 0.96
CA ASN A 375 14.78 -2.38 -0.15
C ASN A 375 15.24 -2.89 -1.52
N MET A 376 16.37 -3.61 -1.61
CA MET A 376 16.76 -4.23 -2.87
C MET A 376 15.84 -5.39 -3.25
N ASP A 377 15.34 -6.17 -2.29
CA ASP A 377 14.46 -7.31 -2.55
C ASP A 377 13.09 -6.81 -3.01
N ILE A 378 12.63 -5.70 -2.43
CA ILE A 378 11.40 -5.00 -2.85
C ILE A 378 11.53 -4.44 -4.25
N TYR A 379 12.67 -3.83 -4.60
CA TYR A 379 12.95 -3.41 -5.97
C TYR A 379 12.76 -4.55 -6.97
N VAL A 380 13.17 -5.78 -6.65
CA VAL A 380 13.08 -6.92 -7.59
C VAL A 380 11.63 -7.44 -7.71
N SER A 381 10.75 -7.18 -6.75
CA SER A 381 9.39 -7.71 -6.75
C SER A 381 8.54 -7.18 -7.92
N GLU A 382 7.62 -8.01 -8.43
CA GLU A 382 6.73 -7.68 -9.55
C GLU A 382 5.29 -7.63 -9.05
N ASN A 383 4.76 -6.42 -8.82
CA ASN A 383 3.50 -6.21 -8.11
C ASN A 383 2.31 -5.97 -9.04
N LEU A 384 1.13 -6.50 -8.67
CA LEU A 384 -0.09 -6.43 -9.48
C LEU A 384 -0.49 -4.98 -9.76
N GLY A 385 -0.77 -4.19 -8.73
CA GLY A 385 -1.20 -2.80 -8.88
C GLY A 385 -0.23 -1.96 -9.70
N THR A 386 1.07 -2.06 -9.42
CA THR A 386 2.13 -1.35 -10.15
C THR A 386 2.15 -1.72 -11.64
N ASN A 387 2.04 -3.00 -11.97
CA ASN A 387 2.04 -3.47 -13.36
C ASN A 387 0.75 -3.11 -14.11
N VAL A 388 -0.41 -3.16 -13.46
CA VAL A 388 -1.67 -2.70 -14.06
C VAL A 388 -1.59 -1.22 -14.41
N VAL A 389 -0.98 -0.40 -13.56
CA VAL A 389 -0.76 1.03 -13.83
C VAL A 389 0.25 1.22 -14.96
N HIS A 390 1.36 0.48 -15.01
CA HIS A 390 2.31 0.55 -16.13
C HIS A 390 1.66 0.15 -17.47
N TYR A 391 0.83 -0.90 -17.49
CA TYR A 391 0.05 -1.28 -18.67
C TYR A 391 -0.82 -0.13 -19.16
N GLN A 392 -1.60 0.47 -18.24
CA GLN A 392 -2.51 1.55 -18.60
C GLN A 392 -1.75 2.83 -19.01
N ALA A 393 -0.61 3.13 -18.37
CA ALA A 393 0.24 4.25 -18.74
C ALA A 393 0.79 4.12 -20.17
N HIS A 394 1.21 2.92 -20.58
CA HIS A 394 1.65 2.67 -21.96
C HIS A 394 0.50 2.80 -22.97
N LYS A 395 -0.70 2.29 -22.64
CA LYS A 395 -1.89 2.51 -23.48
C LYS A 395 -2.23 3.98 -23.64
N ILE A 396 -2.19 4.74 -22.56
CA ILE A 396 -2.43 6.19 -22.58
C ILE A 396 -1.38 6.88 -23.45
N LEU A 397 -0.09 6.58 -23.29
CA LEU A 397 0.95 7.18 -24.12
C LEU A 397 0.75 6.87 -25.61
N ALA A 398 0.35 5.63 -25.94
CA ALA A 398 0.01 5.26 -27.31
C ALA A 398 -1.17 6.08 -27.86
N GLN A 399 -2.22 6.31 -27.06
CA GLN A 399 -3.36 7.14 -27.43
C GLN A 399 -2.96 8.60 -27.65
N ILE A 400 -2.18 9.18 -26.74
CA ILE A 400 -1.66 10.54 -26.86
C ILE A 400 -0.79 10.66 -28.13
N ALA A 401 0.11 9.71 -28.37
CA ALA A 401 0.95 9.68 -29.56
C ALA A 401 0.10 9.65 -30.84
N ASN A 402 -0.95 8.82 -30.90
CA ASN A 402 -1.87 8.77 -32.05
C ASN A 402 -2.59 10.10 -32.28
N ILE A 403 -3.09 10.76 -31.23
CA ILE A 403 -3.73 12.08 -31.32
C ILE A 403 -2.76 13.12 -31.89
N LYS A 404 -1.48 13.04 -31.51
CA LYS A 404 -0.42 13.95 -31.94
C LYS A 404 0.20 13.58 -33.30
N GLY A 405 -0.14 12.43 -33.88
CA GLY A 405 0.47 11.93 -35.12
C GLY A 405 1.89 11.38 -34.94
N GLU A 406 2.27 11.02 -33.72
CA GLU A 406 3.58 10.47 -33.35
C GLU A 406 3.60 8.91 -33.39
N PRO A 407 4.77 8.26 -33.52
CA PRO A 407 4.86 6.81 -33.45
C PRO A 407 4.34 6.24 -32.13
N SER A 408 3.37 5.32 -32.20
CA SER A 408 2.71 4.74 -31.02
C SER A 408 2.89 3.22 -30.87
N ALA A 409 3.33 2.53 -31.93
CA ALA A 409 3.34 1.06 -32.00
C ALA A 409 4.14 0.40 -30.87
N VAL A 410 5.30 0.95 -30.52
CA VAL A 410 6.16 0.43 -29.43
C VAL A 410 5.46 0.47 -28.07
N TYR A 411 4.63 1.49 -27.81
CA TYR A 411 3.92 1.62 -26.54
C TYR A 411 2.75 0.64 -26.46
N THR A 412 2.05 0.42 -27.58
CA THR A 412 1.04 -0.64 -27.69
C THR A 412 1.65 -2.01 -27.45
N GLU A 413 2.79 -2.33 -28.09
CA GLU A 413 3.49 -3.61 -27.90
C GLU A 413 3.91 -3.82 -26.43
N ARG A 414 4.51 -2.80 -25.80
CA ARG A 414 4.87 -2.85 -24.38
C ARG A 414 3.65 -3.07 -23.48
N ALA A 415 2.53 -2.39 -23.75
CA ALA A 415 1.30 -2.62 -23.00
C ALA A 415 0.83 -4.08 -23.12
N GLU A 416 0.78 -4.64 -24.33
CA GLU A 416 0.35 -6.03 -24.53
C GLU A 416 1.30 -7.03 -23.85
N MET A 417 2.62 -6.76 -23.84
CA MET A 417 3.57 -7.58 -23.08
C MET A 417 3.30 -7.55 -21.58
N ILE A 418 3.03 -6.38 -21.00
CA ILE A 418 2.71 -6.26 -19.57
C ILE A 418 1.40 -7.00 -19.25
N LYS A 419 0.35 -6.79 -20.05
CA LYS A 419 -0.94 -7.49 -19.88
C LYS A 419 -0.78 -9.01 -19.96
N LYS A 420 0.03 -9.50 -20.90
CA LYS A 420 0.36 -10.91 -21.00
C LYS A 420 1.11 -11.38 -19.76
N GLY A 421 2.12 -10.65 -19.30
CA GLY A 421 2.87 -10.96 -18.08
C GLY A 421 1.95 -11.08 -16.85
N ILE A 422 1.03 -10.12 -16.65
CA ILE A 422 0.08 -10.16 -15.52
C ILE A 422 -0.76 -11.44 -15.58
N ASN A 423 -1.30 -11.78 -16.75
CA ASN A 423 -2.15 -12.96 -16.92
C ASN A 423 -1.39 -14.29 -16.84
N ASP A 424 -0.14 -14.35 -17.25
CA ASP A 424 0.65 -15.58 -17.22
C ASP A 424 1.24 -15.87 -15.83
N TYR A 425 1.66 -14.83 -15.13
CA TYR A 425 2.46 -14.97 -13.90
C TYR A 425 1.70 -14.66 -12.61
N LEU A 426 0.60 -13.89 -12.67
CA LEU A 426 -0.16 -13.50 -11.48
C LEU A 426 -1.57 -14.11 -11.42
N TRP A 427 -2.15 -14.60 -12.51
CA TRP A 427 -3.51 -15.15 -12.47
C TRP A 427 -3.58 -16.48 -11.70
N LEU A 428 -4.31 -16.49 -10.58
CA LEU A 428 -4.51 -17.68 -9.76
C LEU A 428 -5.82 -18.36 -10.16
N LYS A 429 -5.75 -19.25 -11.16
CA LYS A 429 -6.94 -19.93 -11.71
C LYS A 429 -7.81 -20.61 -10.66
N GLU A 430 -7.21 -21.24 -9.67
CA GLU A 430 -7.95 -21.96 -8.62
C GLU A 430 -8.69 -21.01 -7.69
N GLN A 431 -8.10 -19.86 -7.35
CA GLN A 431 -8.66 -18.82 -6.48
C GLN A 431 -9.64 -17.91 -7.23
N GLY A 432 -9.44 -17.74 -8.54
CA GLY A 432 -10.28 -16.91 -9.42
C GLY A 432 -10.00 -15.41 -9.33
N TYR A 433 -8.79 -15.05 -8.92
CA TYR A 433 -8.30 -13.69 -8.81
C TYR A 433 -6.77 -13.66 -9.07
N TYR A 434 -6.15 -12.49 -9.13
CA TYR A 434 -4.71 -12.34 -9.28
C TYR A 434 -3.94 -12.37 -7.93
N ALA A 435 -2.73 -12.89 -7.96
CA ALA A 435 -1.79 -12.79 -6.84
C ALA A 435 -1.33 -11.34 -6.63
N GLN A 436 -1.06 -10.96 -5.37
CA GLN A 436 -0.58 -9.62 -5.03
C GLN A 436 0.74 -9.26 -5.74
N TYR A 437 1.69 -10.21 -5.81
CA TYR A 437 2.99 -10.01 -6.47
C TYR A 437 3.83 -11.29 -6.59
N ARG A 438 4.93 -11.19 -7.34
CA ARG A 438 6.07 -12.12 -7.28
C ARG A 438 7.24 -11.53 -6.48
N TYR A 439 7.91 -12.34 -5.67
CA TYR A 439 8.99 -11.90 -4.78
C TYR A 439 10.08 -12.96 -4.60
N GLY A 440 11.25 -12.54 -4.12
CA GLY A 440 12.45 -13.36 -4.00
C GLY A 440 13.72 -12.53 -4.27
N ARG A 441 14.82 -13.20 -4.59
CA ARG A 441 16.08 -12.57 -5.03
C ARG A 441 16.40 -12.88 -6.49
N THR A 442 16.70 -14.15 -6.76
CA THR A 442 17.12 -14.62 -8.09
C THR A 442 16.06 -15.43 -8.80
N ASP A 443 15.20 -16.09 -8.04
CA ASP A 443 14.16 -17.00 -8.53
C ASP A 443 12.85 -16.58 -7.85
N LEU A 444 12.04 -15.77 -8.54
CA LEU A 444 10.84 -15.16 -7.98
C LEU A 444 9.66 -16.14 -7.92
N ILE A 445 8.98 -16.13 -6.79
CA ILE A 445 7.82 -16.97 -6.49
C ILE A 445 6.58 -16.09 -6.29
N VAL A 446 5.42 -16.63 -6.66
CA VAL A 446 4.13 -15.96 -6.50
C VAL A 446 3.70 -15.95 -5.03
N SER A 447 3.35 -14.78 -4.50
CA SER A 447 2.61 -14.67 -3.24
C SER A 447 1.11 -14.72 -3.51
N PRO A 448 0.39 -15.80 -3.11
CA PRO A 448 -0.99 -16.01 -3.55
C PRO A 448 -2.03 -15.14 -2.82
N ARG A 449 -1.60 -14.18 -2.01
CA ARG A 449 -2.51 -13.27 -1.32
C ARG A 449 -3.25 -12.39 -2.32
N PHE A 450 -4.47 -12.02 -1.95
CA PHE A 450 -5.28 -11.03 -2.65
C PHE A 450 -4.80 -9.62 -2.31
N GLU A 451 -4.85 -8.70 -3.27
CA GLU A 451 -4.60 -7.25 -3.09
C GLU A 451 -5.69 -6.43 -3.81
N ALA A 452 -6.46 -5.65 -3.06
CA ALA A 452 -7.75 -5.15 -3.54
C ALA A 452 -7.70 -4.05 -4.61
N LEU A 453 -6.71 -3.14 -4.56
CA LEU A 453 -6.60 -2.05 -5.53
C LEU A 453 -6.16 -2.57 -6.89
N GLY A 454 -5.11 -3.40 -6.94
CA GLY A 454 -4.62 -3.99 -8.19
C GLY A 454 -5.69 -4.83 -8.91
N GLU A 455 -6.49 -5.57 -8.15
CA GLU A 455 -7.63 -6.33 -8.66
C GLU A 455 -8.72 -5.43 -9.25
N ALA A 456 -9.09 -4.37 -8.52
CA ALA A 456 -10.05 -3.39 -9.01
C ALA A 456 -9.54 -2.70 -10.30
N LEU A 457 -8.27 -2.30 -10.34
CA LEU A 457 -7.68 -1.67 -11.52
C LEU A 457 -7.57 -2.64 -12.70
N ALA A 458 -7.30 -3.93 -12.45
CA ALA A 458 -7.24 -4.96 -13.51
C ALA A 458 -8.59 -5.10 -14.23
N ILE A 459 -9.69 -4.96 -13.49
CA ILE A 459 -11.05 -4.91 -14.04
C ILE A 459 -11.30 -3.57 -14.76
N LEU A 460 -10.99 -2.45 -14.11
CA LEU A 460 -11.30 -1.12 -14.64
C LEU A 460 -10.57 -0.82 -15.96
N PHE A 461 -9.34 -1.32 -16.12
CA PHE A 461 -8.52 -1.13 -17.32
C PHE A 461 -8.50 -2.31 -18.29
N ASP A 462 -9.38 -3.30 -18.09
CA ASP A 462 -9.57 -4.46 -18.97
C ASP A 462 -8.28 -5.30 -19.15
N VAL A 463 -7.49 -5.42 -18.07
CA VAL A 463 -6.43 -6.44 -17.97
C VAL A 463 -7.07 -7.81 -17.77
N ALA A 464 -8.06 -7.88 -16.88
CA ALA A 464 -8.96 -8.99 -16.72
C ALA A 464 -10.01 -8.97 -17.85
N ASP A 465 -10.23 -10.10 -18.51
CA ASP A 465 -11.38 -10.25 -19.40
C ASP A 465 -12.70 -10.34 -18.61
N ALA A 466 -13.85 -10.30 -19.30
CA ALA A 466 -15.15 -10.30 -18.63
C ALA A 466 -15.39 -11.53 -17.71
N PRO A 467 -15.06 -12.77 -18.13
CA PRO A 467 -15.07 -13.93 -17.23
C PRO A 467 -14.14 -13.80 -16.01
N GLN A 468 -12.92 -13.30 -16.18
CA GLN A 468 -11.99 -13.06 -15.08
C GLN A 468 -12.53 -12.00 -14.13
N ALA A 469 -13.00 -10.86 -14.63
CA ALA A 469 -13.58 -9.78 -13.84
C ALA A 469 -14.77 -10.25 -12.98
N ALA A 470 -15.66 -11.05 -13.58
CA ALA A 470 -16.73 -11.75 -12.89
C ALA A 470 -16.22 -12.67 -11.76
N SER A 471 -15.17 -13.46 -12.05
CA SER A 471 -14.54 -14.34 -11.08
C SER A 471 -13.94 -13.56 -9.92
N ILE A 472 -13.16 -12.52 -10.20
CA ILE A 472 -12.50 -11.66 -9.21
C ILE A 472 -13.54 -11.12 -8.22
N ILE A 473 -14.56 -10.42 -8.72
CA ILE A 473 -15.56 -9.77 -7.86
C ILE A 473 -16.33 -10.79 -7.01
N SER A 474 -16.64 -11.96 -7.55
CA SER A 474 -17.45 -12.97 -6.84
C SER A 474 -16.65 -13.86 -5.88
N ARG A 475 -15.35 -14.02 -6.12
CA ARG A 475 -14.48 -14.97 -5.37
C ARG A 475 -13.47 -14.30 -4.45
N SER A 476 -13.20 -13.01 -4.62
CA SER A 476 -12.27 -12.30 -3.75
C SER A 476 -12.78 -12.24 -2.31
N PRO A 477 -11.91 -12.39 -1.31
CA PRO A 477 -12.29 -12.40 0.10
C PRO A 477 -12.73 -11.01 0.56
N LEU A 478 -13.97 -10.89 1.06
CA LEU A 478 -14.49 -9.67 1.67
C LEU A 478 -14.78 -9.90 3.15
N THR A 479 -14.35 -8.96 3.99
CA THR A 479 -14.60 -9.01 5.44
C THR A 479 -15.85 -8.25 5.82
N GLU A 480 -16.24 -8.32 7.10
CA GLU A 480 -17.46 -7.69 7.62
C GLU A 480 -17.58 -6.21 7.23
N PHE A 481 -16.51 -5.43 7.39
CA PHE A 481 -16.50 -3.99 7.17
C PHE A 481 -16.07 -3.56 5.77
N GLY A 482 -15.66 -4.47 4.88
CA GLY A 482 -15.22 -4.13 3.52
C GLY A 482 -14.13 -5.04 2.95
N ALA A 483 -13.60 -4.65 1.81
CA ALA A 483 -12.41 -5.23 1.20
C ALA A 483 -11.17 -4.76 1.97
N THR A 484 -10.40 -5.70 2.52
CA THR A 484 -9.12 -5.39 3.14
C THR A 484 -8.08 -5.12 2.05
N CYS A 485 -7.04 -4.34 2.35
CA CYS A 485 -6.01 -4.02 1.36
C CYS A 485 -5.30 -5.29 0.85
N ILE A 486 -5.02 -6.23 1.76
CA ILE A 486 -4.54 -7.57 1.45
C ILE A 486 -5.35 -8.64 2.20
N TYR A 487 -5.34 -9.89 1.70
CA TYR A 487 -5.91 -11.04 2.43
C TYR A 487 -5.24 -12.38 2.06
N PRO A 488 -5.06 -13.32 3.00
CA PRO A 488 -5.27 -13.18 4.45
C PRO A 488 -4.30 -12.15 5.05
N GLN A 489 -4.52 -11.77 6.30
CA GLN A 489 -3.63 -10.86 7.02
C GLN A 489 -2.31 -11.54 7.40
N ILE A 490 -1.31 -10.72 7.73
CA ILE A 490 0.00 -11.16 8.20
C ILE A 490 0.03 -11.07 9.73
N PRO A 491 0.41 -12.14 10.46
CA PRO A 491 0.38 -12.14 11.92
C PRO A 491 1.47 -11.26 12.53
N GLY A 492 1.19 -10.67 13.70
CA GLY A 492 2.16 -9.89 14.47
C GLY A 492 2.48 -8.51 13.89
N ILE A 493 1.66 -8.01 12.96
CA ILE A 493 1.80 -6.72 12.31
C ILE A 493 0.55 -5.87 12.61
N PRO A 494 0.69 -4.72 13.28
CA PRO A 494 -0.45 -3.86 13.63
C PRO A 494 -1.19 -3.32 12.40
N PRO A 495 -2.47 -2.96 12.54
CA PRO A 495 -3.28 -2.46 11.43
C PRO A 495 -2.71 -1.18 10.78
N TYR A 496 -2.50 -1.21 9.47
CA TYR A 496 -2.36 -0.02 8.62
C TYR A 496 -2.69 -0.41 7.18
N HIS A 497 -1.72 -0.96 6.43
CA HIS A 497 -1.99 -1.65 5.17
C HIS A 497 -2.40 -3.10 5.45
N ASN A 498 -1.63 -3.82 6.27
CA ASN A 498 -2.04 -5.11 6.80
C ASN A 498 -3.26 -4.89 7.68
N ASN A 499 -4.23 -5.80 7.61
CA ASN A 499 -5.38 -5.77 8.51
C ASN A 499 -6.15 -4.43 8.51
N GLY A 500 -6.06 -3.71 7.39
CA GLY A 500 -6.66 -2.40 7.20
C GLY A 500 -7.60 -2.37 6.01
N ILE A 501 -8.65 -1.57 6.13
CA ILE A 501 -9.56 -1.21 5.04
C ILE A 501 -9.37 0.28 4.76
N TRP A 502 -9.04 0.60 3.52
CA TRP A 502 -8.83 1.98 3.07
C TRP A 502 -10.03 2.41 2.21
N PRO A 503 -10.80 3.44 2.58
CA PRO A 503 -12.03 3.80 1.86
C PRO A 503 -11.84 4.10 0.38
N PHE A 504 -10.67 4.59 -0.04
CA PHE A 504 -10.40 4.82 -1.47
C PHE A 504 -10.18 3.52 -2.25
N VAL A 505 -9.51 2.52 -1.66
CA VAL A 505 -9.39 1.18 -2.23
C VAL A 505 -10.76 0.54 -2.34
N GLN A 506 -11.58 0.65 -1.29
CA GLN A 506 -12.98 0.23 -1.30
C GLN A 506 -13.77 0.93 -2.41
N SER A 507 -13.49 2.21 -2.69
CA SER A 507 -14.16 2.97 -3.75
C SER A 507 -13.79 2.46 -5.15
N TYR A 508 -12.53 2.14 -5.41
CA TYR A 508 -12.13 1.47 -6.65
C TYR A 508 -12.75 0.09 -6.77
N TRP A 509 -12.80 -0.68 -5.68
CA TRP A 509 -13.47 -1.98 -5.63
C TRP A 509 -14.96 -1.87 -5.97
N ASN A 510 -15.64 -0.87 -5.42
CA ASN A 510 -17.06 -0.59 -5.72
C ASN A 510 -17.24 -0.22 -7.19
N TRP A 511 -16.35 0.60 -7.76
CA TRP A 511 -16.40 0.95 -9.18
C TRP A 511 -16.20 -0.28 -10.07
N ALA A 512 -15.26 -1.17 -9.72
CA ALA A 512 -15.08 -2.44 -10.41
C ALA A 512 -16.30 -3.37 -10.28
N ALA A 513 -16.90 -3.47 -9.10
CA ALA A 513 -18.13 -4.23 -8.87
C ALA A 513 -19.32 -3.68 -9.69
N ALA A 514 -19.43 -2.36 -9.81
CA ALA A 514 -20.42 -1.70 -10.65
C ALA A 514 -20.20 -2.03 -12.13
N LYS A 515 -18.95 -1.91 -12.64
CA LYS A 515 -18.58 -2.25 -14.03
C LYS A 515 -18.90 -3.72 -14.37
N THR A 516 -18.64 -4.63 -13.43
CA THR A 516 -18.91 -6.07 -13.59
C THR A 516 -20.39 -6.44 -13.41
N GLY A 517 -21.20 -5.55 -12.81
CA GLY A 517 -22.61 -5.80 -12.54
C GLY A 517 -22.84 -6.79 -11.39
N ASN A 518 -22.09 -6.67 -10.28
CA ASN A 518 -22.35 -7.45 -9.05
C ASN A 518 -22.95 -6.56 -7.95
N GLU A 519 -24.27 -6.55 -7.86
CA GLU A 519 -25.03 -5.73 -6.93
C GLU A 519 -24.74 -6.04 -5.46
N THR A 520 -24.59 -7.32 -5.09
CA THR A 520 -24.35 -7.74 -3.70
C THR A 520 -23.03 -7.18 -3.19
N VAL A 521 -21.96 -7.33 -3.97
CA VAL A 521 -20.64 -6.80 -3.63
C VAL A 521 -20.65 -5.27 -3.63
N LEU A 522 -21.30 -4.65 -4.61
CA LEU A 522 -21.44 -3.20 -4.67
C LEU A 522 -22.17 -2.64 -3.42
N ASN A 523 -23.28 -3.26 -3.02
CA ASN A 523 -24.05 -2.80 -1.86
C ASN A 523 -23.25 -2.93 -0.54
N HIS A 524 -22.53 -4.04 -0.37
CA HIS A 524 -21.62 -4.22 0.78
C HIS A 524 -20.55 -3.13 0.85
N GLY A 525 -19.91 -2.84 -0.29
CA GLY A 525 -18.87 -1.83 -0.36
C GLY A 525 -19.36 -0.39 -0.26
N LEU A 526 -20.57 -0.07 -0.75
CA LEU A 526 -21.22 1.22 -0.50
C LEU A 526 -21.52 1.40 0.98
N ALA A 527 -22.01 0.34 1.64
CA ALA A 527 -22.29 0.35 3.06
C ALA A 527 -21.02 0.57 3.90
N SER A 528 -19.88 -0.01 3.51
CA SER A 528 -18.58 0.21 4.14
C SER A 528 -18.21 1.70 4.21
N ILE A 529 -18.28 2.41 3.07
CA ILE A 529 -17.91 3.82 2.95
C ILE A 529 -18.89 4.71 3.73
N TYR A 530 -20.19 4.54 3.51
CA TYR A 530 -21.20 5.40 4.14
C TYR A 530 -21.31 5.17 5.65
N ARG A 531 -21.10 3.93 6.12
CA ARG A 531 -20.98 3.64 7.54
C ARG A 531 -19.83 4.42 8.16
N ALA A 532 -18.62 4.29 7.59
CA ALA A 532 -17.43 4.92 8.14
C ALA A 532 -17.56 6.45 8.19
N ALA A 533 -17.83 7.10 7.05
CA ALA A 533 -17.93 8.55 7.01
C ALA A 533 -19.11 9.09 7.83
N GLY A 534 -20.24 8.38 7.87
CA GLY A 534 -21.41 8.75 8.68
C GLY A 534 -21.14 8.69 10.18
N LEU A 535 -20.55 7.59 10.67
CA LEU A 535 -20.22 7.45 12.09
C LEU A 535 -19.09 8.39 12.51
N PHE A 536 -18.08 8.59 11.66
CA PHE A 536 -16.87 9.33 12.01
C PHE A 536 -16.96 10.84 11.74
N LEU A 537 -17.97 11.27 10.97
CA LEU A 537 -18.18 12.65 10.55
C LEU A 537 -16.99 13.26 9.77
N THR A 538 -16.23 12.42 9.08
CA THR A 538 -15.11 12.80 8.21
C THR A 538 -14.69 11.60 7.35
N ASN A 539 -14.02 11.85 6.21
CA ASN A 539 -13.39 10.79 5.44
C ASN A 539 -11.97 10.50 5.98
N TYR A 540 -11.84 9.45 6.80
CA TYR A 540 -10.54 8.95 7.29
C TYR A 540 -9.75 8.17 6.24
N GLU A 541 -8.44 8.11 6.40
CA GLU A 541 -7.51 7.39 5.52
C GLU A 541 -7.73 5.88 5.54
N ASN A 542 -7.91 5.30 6.73
CA ASN A 542 -8.05 3.87 6.92
C ASN A 542 -8.86 3.51 8.19
N MET A 543 -9.24 2.24 8.30
CA MET A 543 -9.88 1.65 9.48
C MET A 543 -9.40 0.21 9.70
N VAL A 544 -9.47 -0.27 10.93
CA VAL A 544 -9.10 -1.63 11.33
C VAL A 544 -10.10 -2.64 10.77
N ALA A 545 -9.62 -3.71 10.12
CA ALA A 545 -10.49 -4.67 9.44
C ALA A 545 -11.40 -5.48 10.40
N GLU A 546 -10.96 -5.78 11.62
CA GLU A 546 -11.76 -6.54 12.59
C GLU A 546 -12.89 -5.75 13.23
N THR A 547 -12.67 -4.45 13.47
CA THR A 547 -13.58 -3.63 14.28
C THR A 547 -14.31 -2.57 13.46
N GLY A 548 -13.79 -2.27 12.26
CA GLY A 548 -14.23 -1.16 11.44
C GLY A 548 -14.00 0.19 12.10
N ASP A 549 -13.09 0.31 13.08
CA ASP A 549 -12.80 1.55 13.79
C ASP A 549 -11.62 2.30 13.15
N PHE A 550 -11.63 3.63 13.20
CA PHE A 550 -10.53 4.47 12.72
C PHE A 550 -9.40 4.57 13.76
N LEU A 551 -9.70 4.33 15.04
CA LEU A 551 -8.69 4.16 16.09
C LEU A 551 -8.21 2.71 16.14
N GLY A 552 -6.91 2.53 16.33
CA GLY A 552 -6.23 1.22 16.33
C GLY A 552 -5.36 0.96 15.09
N THR A 553 -5.33 1.88 14.13
CA THR A 553 -4.33 1.87 13.04
C THR A 553 -3.06 2.63 13.45
N GLU A 554 -1.90 2.25 12.91
CA GLU A 554 -0.59 2.87 13.24
C GLU A 554 -0.57 4.37 12.97
N ILE A 555 -1.20 4.78 11.87
CA ILE A 555 -1.39 6.18 11.54
C ILE A 555 -2.65 6.38 10.69
N ASN A 556 -3.28 7.54 10.88
CA ASN A 556 -4.52 7.89 10.22
C ASN A 556 -4.68 9.42 10.16
N SER A 557 -5.24 9.92 9.06
CA SER A 557 -5.64 11.31 8.89
C SER A 557 -7.13 11.44 8.56
N HIS A 558 -7.79 12.39 9.22
CA HIS A 558 -9.11 12.88 8.79
C HIS A 558 -8.94 13.78 7.56
N ARG A 559 -10.05 14.06 6.85
CA ARG A 559 -10.02 14.76 5.55
C ARG A 559 -8.98 14.18 4.60
N MET A 560 -8.93 12.85 4.47
CA MET A 560 -7.98 12.20 3.57
C MET A 560 -8.41 12.38 2.12
N LEU A 561 -7.54 12.94 1.27
CA LEU A 561 -7.82 13.29 -0.12
C LEU A 561 -8.31 12.09 -0.94
N TRP A 562 -7.72 10.92 -0.71
CA TRP A 562 -8.14 9.64 -1.29
C TRP A 562 -9.56 9.27 -0.92
N SER A 563 -9.87 9.25 0.38
CA SER A 563 -11.14 8.78 0.89
C SER A 563 -12.30 9.71 0.54
N MET A 564 -12.10 11.03 0.60
CA MET A 564 -13.14 11.99 0.18
C MET A 564 -13.41 11.90 -1.33
N ALA A 565 -12.38 11.72 -2.15
CA ALA A 565 -12.54 11.50 -3.58
C ALA A 565 -13.27 10.19 -3.87
N GLY A 566 -12.99 9.16 -3.07
CA GLY A 566 -13.71 7.88 -3.11
C GLY A 566 -15.20 8.01 -2.83
N ASN A 567 -15.57 8.76 -1.79
CA ASN A 567 -16.98 9.03 -1.46
C ASN A 567 -17.68 9.78 -2.60
N LEU A 568 -17.08 10.87 -3.11
CA LEU A 568 -17.60 11.63 -4.27
C LEU A 568 -17.75 10.75 -5.51
N ALA A 569 -16.84 9.79 -5.74
CA ALA A 569 -16.91 8.88 -6.87
C ALA A 569 -18.10 7.90 -6.79
N MET A 570 -18.65 7.60 -5.61
CA MET A 570 -19.86 6.76 -5.51
C MET A 570 -21.06 7.45 -6.17
N VAL A 571 -21.18 8.77 -6.06
CA VAL A 571 -22.19 9.53 -6.78
C VAL A 571 -21.85 9.60 -8.27
N HIS A 572 -20.65 10.09 -8.62
CA HIS A 572 -20.33 10.41 -10.02
C HIS A 572 -20.08 9.17 -10.88
N ARG A 573 -19.24 8.23 -10.42
CA ARG A 573 -18.79 7.06 -11.20
C ARG A 573 -19.76 5.89 -11.11
N VAL A 574 -20.49 5.74 -10.01
CA VAL A 574 -21.40 4.60 -9.79
C VAL A 574 -22.85 5.00 -10.05
N PHE A 575 -23.45 5.85 -9.20
CA PHE A 575 -24.88 6.14 -9.31
C PHE A 575 -25.26 6.92 -10.57
N ILE A 576 -24.45 7.92 -10.95
CA ILE A 576 -24.64 8.65 -12.21
C ILE A 576 -23.94 7.95 -13.39
N GLY A 577 -22.86 7.20 -13.11
CA GLY A 577 -22.20 6.36 -14.11
C GLY A 577 -21.26 7.11 -15.07
N MET A 578 -20.66 8.22 -14.65
CA MET A 578 -19.86 9.09 -15.52
C MET A 578 -18.56 8.43 -16.00
N SER A 579 -18.43 8.32 -17.32
CA SER A 579 -17.22 7.86 -18.01
C SER A 579 -16.80 8.90 -19.05
N PHE A 580 -15.69 9.58 -18.80
CA PHE A 580 -15.14 10.58 -19.71
C PHE A 580 -14.27 9.90 -20.76
N GLU A 581 -14.51 10.21 -22.03
CA GLU A 581 -13.77 9.71 -23.18
C GLU A 581 -13.31 10.86 -24.07
N THR A 582 -12.44 10.58 -25.04
CA THR A 582 -11.90 11.62 -25.93
C THR A 582 -12.98 12.26 -26.80
N ASP A 583 -14.08 11.55 -27.07
CA ASP A 583 -15.20 11.97 -27.90
C ASP A 583 -16.39 12.55 -27.10
N GLY A 584 -16.42 12.42 -25.77
CA GLY A 584 -17.45 13.01 -24.92
C GLY A 584 -17.61 12.36 -23.54
N LEU A 585 -18.72 12.65 -22.88
CA LEU A 585 -19.09 12.09 -21.57
C LEU A 585 -20.20 11.05 -21.76
N TYR A 586 -19.95 9.80 -21.38
CA TYR A 586 -20.91 8.71 -21.34
C TYR A 586 -21.48 8.51 -19.93
N PHE A 587 -22.74 8.08 -19.85
CA PHE A 587 -23.38 7.70 -18.59
C PHE A 587 -23.77 6.22 -18.61
N ASN A 588 -23.28 5.47 -17.61
CA ASN A 588 -23.56 4.07 -17.36
C ASN A 588 -23.98 3.86 -15.89
N PRO A 589 -25.10 4.45 -15.44
CA PRO A 589 -25.52 4.41 -14.04
C PRO A 589 -25.75 2.98 -13.55
N VAL A 590 -25.22 2.68 -12.36
CA VAL A 590 -25.43 1.42 -11.66
C VAL A 590 -26.01 1.72 -10.29
N VAL A 591 -27.29 1.39 -10.10
CA VAL A 591 -28.04 1.73 -8.90
C VAL A 591 -28.62 0.44 -8.29
N PRO A 592 -28.10 -0.05 -7.15
CA PRO A 592 -28.70 -1.19 -6.46
C PRO A 592 -30.16 -0.93 -6.13
N GLU A 593 -31.00 -1.97 -6.08
CA GLU A 593 -32.45 -1.86 -5.88
C GLU A 593 -32.81 -1.05 -4.61
N VAL A 594 -32.06 -1.26 -3.53
CA VAL A 594 -32.23 -0.57 -2.25
C VAL A 594 -31.90 0.92 -2.30
N TYR A 595 -31.11 1.37 -3.29
CA TYR A 595 -30.85 2.77 -3.61
C TYR A 595 -31.71 3.25 -4.79
N GLY A 596 -32.83 2.59 -5.12
CA GLY A 596 -33.72 3.07 -6.19
C GLY A 596 -34.29 4.47 -5.94
N GLY A 597 -35.09 4.95 -6.88
CA GLY A 597 -35.77 6.25 -6.80
C GLY A 597 -35.12 7.32 -7.67
N LYS A 598 -35.41 8.59 -7.38
CA LYS A 598 -34.85 9.73 -8.13
C LYS A 598 -33.52 10.20 -7.53
N LYS A 599 -32.55 10.49 -8.41
CA LYS A 599 -31.25 11.09 -8.10
C LYS A 599 -31.01 12.26 -9.05
N THR A 600 -30.62 13.41 -8.51
CA THR A 600 -30.34 14.61 -9.30
C THR A 600 -28.95 15.12 -8.96
N LEU A 601 -28.11 15.31 -9.97
CA LEU A 601 -26.85 16.05 -9.87
C LEU A 601 -26.99 17.32 -10.70
N SER A 602 -27.14 18.45 -10.02
CA SER A 602 -27.34 19.76 -10.64
C SER A 602 -26.06 20.58 -10.69
N ASN A 603 -26.00 21.53 -11.62
CA ASN A 603 -24.87 22.46 -11.78
C ASN A 603 -23.51 21.74 -12.01
N PHE A 604 -23.53 20.60 -12.71
CA PHE A 604 -22.32 19.88 -13.06
C PHE A 604 -21.66 20.50 -14.29
N LYS A 605 -20.43 20.98 -14.17
CA LYS A 605 -19.71 21.62 -15.28
C LYS A 605 -18.96 20.56 -16.09
N TYR A 606 -19.19 20.55 -17.40
CA TYR A 606 -18.43 19.75 -18.35
C TYR A 606 -18.08 20.60 -19.56
N ARG A 607 -16.80 20.98 -19.68
CA ARG A 607 -16.32 21.90 -20.72
C ARG A 607 -17.14 23.18 -20.74
N GLN A 608 -17.78 23.51 -21.88
CA GLN A 608 -18.61 24.70 -22.04
C GLN A 608 -20.07 24.48 -21.63
N ALA A 609 -20.44 23.27 -21.19
CA ALA A 609 -21.78 22.92 -20.75
C ALA A 609 -21.91 22.93 -19.22
N VAL A 610 -23.10 23.27 -18.74
CA VAL A 610 -23.57 23.06 -17.38
C VAL A 610 -24.74 22.09 -17.44
N LEU A 611 -24.62 20.97 -16.75
CA LEU A 611 -25.54 19.85 -16.83
C LEU A 611 -26.34 19.70 -15.54
N ASP A 612 -27.65 19.56 -15.69
CA ASP A 612 -28.55 19.02 -14.67
C ASP A 612 -28.91 17.58 -15.06
N ILE A 613 -28.34 16.62 -14.32
CA ILE A 613 -28.43 15.19 -14.62
C ILE A 613 -29.43 14.55 -13.67
N THR A 614 -30.46 13.91 -14.18
CA THR A 614 -31.43 13.14 -13.40
C THR A 614 -31.35 11.67 -13.77
N VAL A 615 -31.16 10.78 -12.79
CA VAL A 615 -31.28 9.33 -12.93
C VAL A 615 -32.51 8.87 -12.13
N THR A 616 -33.40 8.11 -12.74
CA THR A 616 -34.59 7.55 -12.07
C THR A 616 -34.66 6.03 -12.19
N GLY A 617 -34.98 5.36 -11.08
CA GLY A 617 -35.18 3.91 -11.03
C GLY A 617 -33.99 3.20 -10.37
N PHE A 618 -33.85 1.90 -10.66
CA PHE A 618 -32.72 1.08 -10.23
C PHE A 618 -32.25 0.15 -11.35
N GLY A 619 -31.10 -0.48 -11.15
CA GLY A 619 -30.49 -1.41 -12.09
C GLY A 619 -29.24 -0.86 -12.77
N ASN A 620 -28.79 -1.55 -13.81
CA ASN A 620 -27.60 -1.22 -14.59
C ASN A 620 -27.88 -1.16 -16.11
N GLU A 621 -29.16 -1.19 -16.50
CA GLU A 621 -29.60 -1.05 -17.89
C GLU A 621 -30.43 0.22 -18.04
N ILE A 622 -30.15 1.00 -19.10
CA ILE A 622 -30.89 2.22 -19.42
C ILE A 622 -32.10 1.84 -20.29
N LYS A 623 -33.29 2.25 -19.85
CA LYS A 623 -34.54 2.10 -20.61
C LYS A 623 -34.73 3.23 -21.62
N GLN A 624 -34.51 4.47 -21.17
CA GLN A 624 -34.66 5.65 -22.02
C GLN A 624 -33.74 6.77 -21.51
N VAL A 625 -33.28 7.61 -22.43
CA VAL A 625 -32.58 8.86 -22.11
C VAL A 625 -33.16 10.00 -22.93
N SER A 626 -33.20 11.19 -22.35
CA SER A 626 -33.54 12.43 -23.06
C SER A 626 -32.56 13.54 -22.71
N LEU A 627 -32.27 14.40 -23.69
CA LEU A 627 -31.51 15.63 -23.56
C LEU A 627 -32.43 16.78 -23.93
N ASP A 628 -32.63 17.73 -23.02
CA ASP A 628 -33.55 18.86 -23.14
C ASP A 628 -34.98 18.45 -23.56
N GLY A 629 -35.43 17.32 -23.02
CA GLY A 629 -36.75 16.74 -23.31
C GLY A 629 -36.85 15.96 -24.63
N VAL A 630 -35.77 15.89 -25.42
CA VAL A 630 -35.70 15.14 -26.67
C VAL A 630 -35.03 13.79 -26.43
N THR A 631 -35.71 12.69 -26.75
CA THR A 631 -35.18 11.33 -26.64
C THR A 631 -33.87 11.17 -27.41
N GLN A 632 -32.88 10.54 -26.78
CA GLN A 632 -31.58 10.22 -27.36
C GLN A 632 -31.41 8.71 -27.54
N GLU A 633 -30.58 8.30 -28.49
CA GLU A 633 -30.24 6.87 -28.68
C GLU A 633 -29.27 6.35 -27.62
N LYS A 634 -28.40 7.22 -27.11
CA LYS A 634 -27.38 6.90 -26.11
C LYS A 634 -27.31 7.97 -25.03
N ALA A 635 -26.99 7.58 -23.80
CA ALA A 635 -26.78 8.50 -22.69
C ALA A 635 -25.37 9.11 -22.78
N PHE A 636 -25.28 10.22 -23.52
CA PHE A 636 -24.01 10.79 -23.96
C PHE A 636 -24.11 12.31 -24.13
N ILE A 637 -23.02 13.00 -23.78
CA ILE A 637 -22.85 14.44 -24.01
C ILE A 637 -21.62 14.65 -24.89
N PRO A 638 -21.79 15.27 -26.08
CA PRO A 638 -20.67 15.56 -26.97
C PRO A 638 -19.78 16.67 -26.39
N THR A 639 -18.55 16.71 -26.88
CA THR A 639 -17.50 17.61 -26.40
C THR A 639 -17.71 19.09 -26.71
N ASP A 640 -18.53 19.40 -27.70
CA ASP A 640 -18.84 20.74 -28.21
C ASP A 640 -20.16 21.30 -27.67
N LEU A 641 -20.86 20.54 -26.81
CA LEU A 641 -22.07 21.03 -26.15
C LEU A 641 -21.74 22.24 -25.27
N SER A 642 -22.58 23.26 -25.31
CA SER A 642 -22.37 24.52 -24.58
C SER A 642 -23.66 25.12 -24.06
N GLY A 643 -23.59 25.79 -22.91
CA GLY A 643 -24.76 26.34 -22.24
C GLY A 643 -25.35 25.37 -21.20
N SER A 644 -26.56 25.66 -20.75
CA SER A 644 -27.23 24.86 -19.71
C SER A 644 -28.14 23.82 -20.34
N HIS A 645 -27.99 22.56 -19.92
CA HIS A 645 -28.74 21.42 -20.45
C HIS A 645 -29.24 20.50 -19.35
N SER A 646 -30.36 19.84 -19.61
CA SER A 646 -30.89 18.79 -18.73
C SER A 646 -30.85 17.44 -19.43
N ILE A 647 -30.24 16.45 -18.76
CA ILE A 647 -30.26 15.06 -19.21
C ILE A 647 -31.02 14.21 -18.19
N VAL A 648 -32.00 13.44 -18.67
CA VAL A 648 -32.82 12.54 -17.86
C VAL A 648 -32.60 11.11 -18.34
N ILE A 649 -32.17 10.25 -17.43
CA ILE A 649 -31.87 8.83 -17.67
C ILE A 649 -32.84 7.99 -16.84
N GLU A 650 -33.71 7.24 -17.51
CA GLU A 650 -34.60 6.26 -16.89
C GLU A 650 -33.97 4.87 -16.96
N LEU A 651 -33.76 4.25 -15.80
CA LEU A 651 -33.29 2.88 -15.70
C LEU A 651 -34.41 1.86 -15.97
N ALA A 652 -34.03 0.67 -16.41
CA ALA A 652 -34.95 -0.40 -16.74
C ALA A 652 -35.61 -1.07 -15.51
N ASN A 653 -35.21 -0.70 -14.29
CA ASN A 653 -35.65 -1.36 -13.04
C ASN A 653 -35.35 -2.87 -13.07
N ASN A 654 -34.16 -3.21 -13.57
CA ASN A 654 -33.68 -4.58 -13.70
C ASN A 654 -32.81 -4.96 -12.49
N ALA A 655 -33.03 -6.15 -11.95
CA ALA A 655 -32.08 -6.75 -11.01
C ALA A 655 -30.82 -7.19 -11.78
N PHE A 656 -29.65 -6.92 -11.22
CA PHE A 656 -28.36 -7.26 -11.84
C PHE A 656 -27.49 -8.16 -10.98
N THR A 657 -27.99 -8.60 -9.82
CA THR A 657 -27.39 -9.66 -9.02
C THR A 657 -27.31 -10.97 -9.81
N LYS A 658 -26.15 -11.26 -10.46
CA LYS A 658 -25.93 -12.51 -11.21
C LYS A 658 -24.79 -13.37 -10.64
N GLN A 659 -24.04 -12.86 -9.67
CA GLN A 659 -22.84 -13.51 -9.14
C GLN A 659 -22.78 -13.33 -7.62
N GLY A 660 -22.32 -14.35 -6.89
CA GLY A 660 -22.28 -14.34 -5.42
C GLY A 660 -21.29 -13.34 -4.84
N MET A 661 -21.14 -13.36 -3.51
CA MET A 661 -20.14 -12.62 -2.75
C MET A 661 -19.40 -13.60 -1.84
N ASN A 662 -18.07 -13.61 -1.88
CA ASN A 662 -17.26 -14.42 -0.98
C ASN A 662 -16.95 -13.65 0.32
N LYS A 663 -17.93 -13.62 1.22
CA LYS A 663 -17.76 -13.04 2.55
C LYS A 663 -17.06 -14.03 3.48
N VAL A 664 -15.96 -13.62 4.09
CA VAL A 664 -15.10 -14.45 4.95
C VAL A 664 -14.85 -13.77 6.30
N ALA A 665 -14.50 -14.56 7.30
CA ALA A 665 -13.97 -14.02 8.56
C ALA A 665 -12.61 -13.35 8.32
N ASN A 666 -12.24 -12.36 9.15
CA ASN A 666 -10.88 -11.83 9.10
C ASN A 666 -9.90 -12.90 9.63
N GLN A 667 -8.95 -13.34 8.80
CA GLN A 667 -8.05 -14.44 9.11
C GLN A 667 -6.59 -14.04 8.85
N PHE A 668 -5.68 -14.71 9.54
CA PHE A 668 -4.24 -14.52 9.42
C PHE A 668 -3.58 -15.78 8.86
N SER A 669 -2.53 -15.60 8.05
CA SER A 669 -1.62 -16.71 7.72
C SER A 669 -0.73 -17.07 8.93
N LEU A 670 0.15 -18.05 8.75
CA LEU A 670 1.24 -18.29 9.70
C LEU A 670 2.39 -17.28 9.52
N PRO A 671 3.24 -17.09 10.56
CA PRO A 671 4.48 -16.33 10.45
C PRO A 671 5.43 -16.92 9.40
N THR A 672 6.31 -16.09 8.86
CA THR A 672 7.38 -16.54 7.95
C THR A 672 8.37 -17.46 8.69
N PRO A 673 8.66 -18.67 8.18
CA PRO A 673 9.68 -19.53 8.77
C PRO A 673 11.07 -18.89 8.75
N GLN A 674 11.87 -19.16 9.78
CA GLN A 674 13.27 -18.80 9.83
C GLN A 674 14.12 -20.03 9.56
N ALA A 675 14.74 -20.05 8.39
CA ALA A 675 15.60 -21.14 7.99
C ALA A 675 17.07 -20.79 8.24
N VAL A 676 17.88 -21.81 8.51
CA VAL A 676 19.33 -21.72 8.70
C VAL A 676 20.04 -22.83 7.95
N LYS A 677 21.33 -22.62 7.68
CA LYS A 677 22.23 -23.65 7.15
C LYS A 677 22.93 -24.36 8.30
N GLU A 678 22.77 -25.68 8.40
CA GLU A 678 23.42 -26.46 9.46
C GLU A 678 23.92 -27.80 8.89
N ALA A 679 25.25 -28.00 8.83
CA ALA A 679 25.87 -29.29 8.51
C ALA A 679 25.30 -30.04 7.27
N GLY A 680 25.06 -29.34 6.15
CA GLY A 680 24.49 -29.92 4.93
C GLY A 680 22.96 -30.02 4.91
N LEU A 681 22.30 -29.46 5.92
CA LEU A 681 20.85 -29.36 6.02
C LEU A 681 20.37 -27.93 5.79
N PHE A 682 19.15 -27.84 5.27
CA PHE A 682 18.31 -26.64 5.30
C PHE A 682 17.23 -26.88 6.36
N LYS A 683 17.25 -26.12 7.46
CA LYS A 683 16.49 -26.41 8.69
C LYS A 683 15.78 -25.16 9.22
N TRP A 684 14.62 -25.32 9.84
CA TRP A 684 13.82 -24.25 10.43
C TRP A 684 13.19 -24.66 11.77
N GLU A 685 12.69 -23.70 12.54
CA GLU A 685 11.91 -24.00 13.76
C GLU A 685 10.46 -24.39 13.41
N ALA A 686 9.88 -25.31 14.18
CA ALA A 686 8.47 -25.65 14.04
C ALA A 686 7.58 -24.44 14.41
N ILE A 687 6.65 -24.09 13.52
CA ILE A 687 5.68 -23.02 13.72
C ILE A 687 4.39 -23.60 14.34
N PRO A 688 3.93 -23.07 15.49
CA PRO A 688 2.64 -23.46 16.07
C PRO A 688 1.49 -23.28 15.07
N GLY A 689 0.66 -24.32 14.91
CA GLY A 689 -0.48 -24.33 13.98
C GLY A 689 -0.14 -24.67 12.53
N ALA A 690 1.13 -24.94 12.20
CA ALA A 690 1.51 -25.46 10.88
C ALA A 690 1.07 -26.91 10.70
N VAL A 691 0.34 -27.20 9.63
CA VAL A 691 -0.03 -28.57 9.23
C VAL A 691 0.89 -29.15 8.16
N THR A 692 1.53 -28.28 7.38
CA THR A 692 2.52 -28.68 6.36
C THR A 692 3.48 -27.52 6.08
N TYR A 693 4.71 -27.87 5.71
CA TYR A 693 5.72 -26.99 5.15
C TYR A 693 5.89 -27.29 3.68
N SER A 694 5.96 -26.24 2.85
CA SER A 694 6.31 -26.37 1.43
C SER A 694 7.74 -25.90 1.23
N VAL A 695 8.62 -26.79 0.80
CA VAL A 695 10.03 -26.50 0.56
C VAL A 695 10.26 -26.22 -0.92
N TYR A 696 10.93 -25.12 -1.21
CA TYR A 696 11.23 -24.65 -2.56
C TYR A 696 12.72 -24.70 -2.81
N LYS A 697 13.07 -25.05 -4.05
CA LYS A 697 14.43 -25.09 -4.55
C LYS A 697 14.49 -24.39 -5.91
N ASN A 698 15.33 -23.36 -6.02
CA ASN A 698 15.49 -22.55 -7.24
C ASN A 698 14.14 -22.06 -7.80
N GLY A 699 13.25 -21.58 -6.93
CA GLY A 699 11.93 -21.09 -7.32
C GLY A 699 10.85 -22.17 -7.51
N ALA A 700 11.21 -23.45 -7.58
CA ALA A 700 10.28 -24.55 -7.81
C ALA A 700 9.95 -25.29 -6.50
N LEU A 701 8.70 -25.75 -6.35
CA LEU A 701 8.31 -26.61 -5.22
C LEU A 701 9.09 -27.94 -5.30
N LEU A 702 9.88 -28.22 -4.27
CA LEU A 702 10.65 -29.46 -4.13
C LEU A 702 9.79 -30.55 -3.48
N GLU A 703 9.27 -30.27 -2.29
CA GLU A 703 8.43 -31.21 -1.54
C GLU A 703 7.50 -30.50 -0.53
N LYS A 704 6.48 -31.23 -0.08
CA LYS A 704 5.68 -30.86 1.08
C LYS A 704 5.96 -31.84 2.21
N THR A 705 6.26 -31.34 3.40
CA THR A 705 6.68 -32.16 4.53
C THR A 705 6.07 -31.67 5.85
N ALA A 706 6.03 -32.55 6.85
CA ALA A 706 5.75 -32.19 8.25
C ALA A 706 7.05 -32.02 9.06
N GLU A 707 8.17 -32.48 8.51
CA GLU A 707 9.50 -32.31 9.10
C GLU A 707 9.94 -30.85 9.03
N THR A 708 10.97 -30.52 9.80
CA THR A 708 11.52 -29.15 9.91
C THR A 708 12.91 -29.01 9.31
N GLN A 709 13.29 -29.96 8.46
CA GLN A 709 14.58 -29.98 7.79
C GLN A 709 14.51 -30.79 6.50
N VAL A 710 15.40 -30.46 5.55
CA VAL A 710 15.69 -31.25 4.35
C VAL A 710 17.19 -31.33 4.11
N GLU A 711 17.63 -32.43 3.50
CA GLU A 711 19.02 -32.58 3.06
C GLU A 711 19.31 -31.72 1.83
N VAL A 712 20.47 -31.09 1.82
CA VAL A 712 20.97 -30.31 0.69
C VAL A 712 22.00 -31.14 -0.05
N GLY A 713 21.81 -31.30 -1.36
CA GLY A 713 22.73 -32.04 -2.22
C GLY A 713 24.01 -31.27 -2.54
N ASP A 714 25.03 -31.99 -3.04
CA ASP A 714 26.25 -31.40 -3.59
C ASP A 714 25.95 -30.76 -4.95
N GLU A 715 25.57 -29.47 -4.94
CA GLU A 715 25.19 -28.74 -6.13
C GLU A 715 26.10 -27.55 -6.39
N THR A 716 26.30 -27.23 -7.68
CA THR A 716 27.01 -26.00 -8.09
C THR A 716 26.32 -24.77 -7.53
N TYR A 717 24.99 -24.75 -7.58
CA TYR A 717 24.13 -23.70 -7.05
C TYR A 717 22.75 -24.25 -6.68
N ALA A 718 22.27 -23.88 -5.50
CA ALA A 718 20.88 -24.10 -5.08
C ALA A 718 20.42 -22.98 -4.14
N SER A 719 19.21 -22.46 -4.35
CA SER A 719 18.51 -21.55 -3.45
C SER A 719 17.37 -22.30 -2.78
N TYR A 720 17.41 -22.43 -1.44
CA TYR A 720 16.36 -23.09 -0.67
C TYR A 720 15.52 -22.08 0.12
N GLN A 721 14.22 -22.31 0.14
CA GLN A 721 13.23 -21.55 0.92
C GLN A 721 12.13 -22.46 1.44
N VAL A 722 11.43 -22.05 2.49
CA VAL A 722 10.28 -22.79 3.03
C VAL A 722 9.15 -21.85 3.46
N SER A 723 7.92 -22.26 3.24
CA SER A 723 6.70 -21.64 3.77
C SER A 723 5.96 -22.60 4.71
N ALA A 724 5.02 -22.08 5.49
CA ALA A 724 4.14 -22.86 6.36
C ALA A 724 2.67 -22.59 6.02
N THR A 725 1.85 -23.64 6.07
CA THR A 725 0.40 -23.57 5.84
C THR A 725 -0.36 -23.99 7.10
N ASN A 726 -1.42 -23.27 7.47
CA ASN A 726 -2.30 -23.61 8.59
C ASN A 726 -3.42 -24.58 8.20
N GLU A 727 -4.20 -25.02 9.19
CA GLU A 727 -5.39 -25.89 8.99
C GLU A 727 -6.43 -25.30 8.03
N ALA A 728 -6.55 -23.97 7.98
CA ALA A 728 -7.47 -23.27 7.08
C ALA A 728 -6.96 -23.19 5.63
N GLY A 729 -5.75 -23.70 5.35
CA GLY A 729 -5.14 -23.71 4.02
C GLY A 729 -4.45 -22.40 3.64
N TYR A 730 -4.28 -21.46 4.57
CA TYR A 730 -3.55 -20.21 4.32
C TYR A 730 -2.04 -20.40 4.46
N GLU A 731 -1.33 -20.18 3.37
CA GLU A 731 0.13 -20.20 3.31
C GLU A 731 0.72 -18.84 3.72
N GLY A 732 1.73 -18.88 4.60
CA GLY A 732 2.53 -17.70 4.96
C GLY A 732 3.56 -17.35 3.88
N PHE A 733 4.37 -16.32 4.10
CA PHE A 733 5.50 -16.05 3.21
C PHE A 733 6.59 -17.10 3.35
N LEU A 734 7.37 -17.27 2.29
CA LEU A 734 8.60 -18.07 2.29
C LEU A 734 9.68 -17.39 3.15
N SER A 735 10.55 -18.21 3.74
CA SER A 735 11.77 -17.80 4.43
C SER A 735 12.71 -17.01 3.51
N GLU A 736 13.71 -16.35 4.10
CA GLU A 736 14.82 -15.80 3.32
C GLU A 736 15.46 -16.92 2.46
N PRO A 737 15.81 -16.66 1.18
CA PRO A 737 16.51 -17.63 0.36
C PRO A 737 17.93 -17.89 0.87
N LEU A 738 18.22 -19.16 1.18
CA LEU A 738 19.55 -19.61 1.57
C LEU A 738 20.27 -20.22 0.38
N ILE A 739 21.31 -19.52 -0.09
CA ILE A 739 22.08 -19.90 -1.28
C ILE A 739 23.23 -20.86 -0.94
N TYR A 740 23.22 -22.06 -1.48
CA TYR A 740 24.31 -23.02 -1.45
C TYR A 740 25.02 -22.98 -2.80
N ALA A 741 26.26 -22.51 -2.83
CA ALA A 741 27.03 -22.42 -4.07
C ALA A 741 28.48 -22.88 -3.83
N SER A 742 29.00 -23.68 -4.75
CA SER A 742 30.36 -24.25 -4.64
C SER A 742 31.44 -23.37 -5.29
N SER A 743 31.04 -22.39 -6.11
CA SER A 743 31.94 -21.51 -6.85
C SER A 743 31.51 -20.05 -6.70
N ILE A 744 32.23 -19.34 -5.81
CA ILE A 744 32.09 -17.91 -5.57
C ILE A 744 33.45 -17.26 -5.81
N GLN A 745 33.49 -16.21 -6.62
CA GLN A 745 34.66 -15.37 -6.85
C GLN A 745 34.35 -13.94 -6.40
N LEU A 746 35.31 -13.31 -5.73
CA LEU A 746 35.22 -11.93 -5.26
C LEU A 746 36.25 -11.09 -6.02
N PHE A 747 35.82 -9.92 -6.47
CA PHE A 747 36.66 -8.95 -7.16
C PHE A 747 36.59 -7.62 -6.38
N GLU A 748 37.63 -7.30 -5.63
CA GLU A 748 37.76 -6.06 -4.86
C GLU A 748 37.76 -4.87 -5.85
N ILE A 749 36.84 -3.91 -5.69
CA ILE A 749 36.65 -2.86 -6.70
C ILE A 749 37.81 -1.87 -6.70
N GLU A 750 38.52 -1.71 -5.58
CA GLU A 750 39.72 -0.85 -5.49
C GLU A 750 40.90 -1.33 -6.35
N ASP A 751 40.90 -2.57 -6.83
CA ASP A 751 41.89 -3.06 -7.79
C ASP A 751 41.67 -2.49 -9.21
N PHE A 752 40.47 -1.96 -9.49
CA PHE A 752 40.04 -1.51 -10.82
C PHE A 752 39.70 -0.02 -10.88
N ALA A 753 39.55 0.65 -9.74
CA ALA A 753 39.29 2.08 -9.65
C ALA A 753 39.93 2.70 -8.40
N PRO A 754 40.23 4.01 -8.39
CA PRO A 754 40.85 4.67 -7.23
C PRO A 754 40.04 4.47 -5.95
N ALA A 755 40.69 3.90 -4.93
CA ALA A 755 40.14 3.75 -3.59
C ALA A 755 39.73 5.11 -3.00
N ALA A 756 38.59 5.13 -2.32
CA ALA A 756 38.13 6.29 -1.56
C ALA A 756 39.00 6.49 -0.31
N THR A 757 39.26 7.75 0.05
CA THR A 757 39.99 8.12 1.28
C THR A 757 39.04 8.40 2.47
N LEU A 758 37.80 7.91 2.39
CA LEU A 758 36.76 8.16 3.39
C LEU A 758 36.96 7.23 4.60
N PRO A 759 36.69 7.69 5.83
CA PRO A 759 37.06 6.98 7.06
C PRO A 759 36.05 5.88 7.45
N TYR A 760 35.43 5.21 6.48
CA TYR A 760 34.44 4.15 6.73
C TYR A 760 35.12 2.82 7.02
N THR A 761 34.45 1.92 7.73
CA THR A 761 35.00 0.63 8.18
C THR A 761 34.12 -0.54 7.76
N ASN A 762 34.50 -1.78 8.10
CA ASN A 762 33.77 -3.04 7.77
C ASN A 762 33.71 -3.44 6.27
N PHE A 763 34.53 -2.82 5.42
CA PHE A 763 34.80 -3.25 4.03
C PHE A 763 35.83 -4.41 4.00
N SER A 764 35.98 -5.11 2.87
CA SER A 764 37.00 -6.16 2.69
C SER A 764 38.30 -5.61 2.09
N GLY A 765 39.15 -6.42 1.48
CA GLY A 765 40.36 -5.95 0.81
C GLY A 765 41.21 -4.92 1.57
N SER A 766 41.58 -3.86 0.85
CA SER A 766 42.41 -2.76 1.34
C SER A 766 41.73 -1.39 1.25
N GLY A 767 40.57 -1.32 0.60
CA GLY A 767 39.77 -0.11 0.48
C GLY A 767 38.37 -0.40 -0.07
N PHE A 768 37.72 0.66 -0.54
CA PHE A 768 36.46 0.60 -1.27
C PHE A 768 36.44 1.78 -2.25
N VAL A 769 35.48 1.81 -3.18
CA VAL A 769 35.40 2.84 -4.23
C VAL A 769 34.11 3.64 -4.11
N GLU A 770 34.24 4.98 -4.18
CA GLU A 770 33.08 5.88 -4.28
C GLU A 770 32.56 5.88 -5.72
N LEU A 771 31.31 5.47 -5.90
CA LEU A 771 30.55 5.74 -7.12
C LEU A 771 29.71 6.98 -6.92
N SER A 772 29.87 8.00 -7.76
CA SER A 772 28.99 9.18 -7.75
C SER A 772 28.74 9.73 -9.16
N LYS A 773 28.07 10.88 -9.25
CA LYS A 773 27.86 11.58 -10.53
C LYS A 773 29.15 12.15 -11.12
N VAL A 774 30.21 12.24 -10.32
CA VAL A 774 31.50 12.85 -10.69
C VAL A 774 32.63 11.83 -10.57
N ASN A 775 32.69 11.11 -9.45
CA ASN A 775 33.73 10.13 -9.18
C ASN A 775 33.33 8.75 -9.70
N ASN A 776 34.30 8.07 -10.35
CA ASN A 776 34.16 6.68 -10.83
C ASN A 776 32.84 6.41 -11.57
N ARG A 777 32.49 7.30 -12.52
CA ARG A 777 31.28 7.18 -13.35
C ARG A 777 31.24 5.90 -14.17
N THR A 778 32.40 5.33 -14.49
CA THR A 778 32.55 4.07 -15.19
C THR A 778 33.65 3.28 -14.53
N ILE A 779 33.37 2.01 -14.21
CA ILE A 779 34.38 1.03 -13.77
C ILE A 779 34.32 -0.15 -14.73
N GLU A 780 35.48 -0.60 -15.18
CA GLU A 780 35.64 -1.76 -16.04
C GLU A 780 36.42 -2.85 -15.29
N ILE A 781 35.82 -4.02 -15.18
CA ILE A 781 36.32 -5.15 -14.40
C ILE A 781 36.50 -6.33 -15.37
N PRO A 782 37.74 -6.63 -15.80
CA PRO A 782 38.01 -7.84 -16.55
C PRO A 782 37.89 -9.04 -15.62
N ILE A 783 36.98 -9.96 -15.93
CA ILE A 783 36.79 -11.20 -15.17
C ILE A 783 37.22 -12.41 -15.99
N GLN A 784 37.89 -13.36 -15.35
CA GLN A 784 38.29 -14.62 -15.95
C GLN A 784 37.44 -15.74 -15.37
N VAL A 785 36.74 -16.50 -16.21
CA VAL A 785 35.96 -17.65 -15.76
C VAL A 785 36.42 -18.93 -16.44
N GLY A 786 36.54 -20.01 -15.66
CA GLY A 786 37.05 -21.30 -16.16
C GLY A 786 36.08 -22.04 -17.09
N GLN A 787 34.78 -21.71 -17.03
CA GLN A 787 33.75 -22.30 -17.87
C GLN A 787 32.76 -21.23 -18.33
N ALA A 788 32.18 -21.44 -19.51
CA ALA A 788 31.03 -20.65 -19.94
C ALA A 788 29.78 -21.12 -19.19
N GLY A 789 28.85 -20.22 -18.90
CA GLY A 789 27.66 -20.56 -18.14
C GLY A 789 26.83 -19.35 -17.74
N GLU A 790 25.80 -19.60 -16.94
CA GLU A 790 25.00 -18.57 -16.30
C GLU A 790 25.62 -18.22 -14.94
N TYR A 791 25.78 -16.94 -14.68
CA TYR A 791 26.34 -16.42 -13.44
C TYR A 791 25.42 -15.38 -12.82
N LEU A 792 25.50 -15.26 -11.50
CA LEU A 792 24.90 -14.18 -10.74
C LEU A 792 25.98 -13.17 -10.36
N LEU A 793 25.73 -11.89 -10.65
CA LEU A 793 26.57 -10.77 -10.26
C LEU A 793 25.80 -9.89 -9.28
N ASP A 794 26.42 -9.56 -8.14
CA ASP A 794 25.95 -8.51 -7.24
C ASP A 794 27.13 -7.72 -6.66
N LEU A 795 26.82 -6.54 -6.14
CA LEU A 795 27.79 -5.65 -5.50
C LEU A 795 27.57 -5.65 -3.99
N ARG A 796 28.66 -5.77 -3.22
CA ARG A 796 28.64 -5.35 -1.82
C ARG A 796 28.83 -3.84 -1.76
N TYR A 797 27.89 -3.14 -1.13
CA TYR A 797 27.83 -1.68 -1.16
C TYR A 797 27.36 -1.08 0.17
N SER A 798 27.63 0.21 0.33
CA SER A 798 27.04 1.07 1.36
C SER A 798 26.44 2.33 0.73
N ASN A 799 25.31 2.80 1.28
CA ASN A 799 24.69 4.06 0.88
C ASN A 799 24.09 4.75 2.11
N GLY A 800 24.89 5.63 2.72
CA GLY A 800 24.51 6.43 3.88
C GLY A 800 23.77 7.72 3.54
N SER A 801 23.36 7.94 2.27
CA SER A 801 22.88 9.25 1.80
C SER A 801 21.56 9.72 2.43
N GLY A 802 20.84 8.84 3.11
CA GLY A 802 19.63 9.16 3.87
C GLY A 802 18.99 7.94 4.53
N PRO A 803 17.80 8.09 5.14
CA PRO A 803 17.16 7.04 5.92
C PRO A 803 16.76 5.82 5.07
N TRP A 804 16.47 4.73 5.75
CA TRP A 804 16.12 3.47 5.10
C TRP A 804 14.75 3.50 4.39
N ASN A 805 13.77 4.23 4.93
CA ASN A 805 12.35 4.16 4.53
C ASN A 805 11.82 5.44 3.86
N THR A 806 12.66 6.44 3.61
CA THR A 806 12.23 7.73 3.05
C THR A 806 13.39 8.39 2.30
N ASP A 807 13.20 9.65 1.90
CA ASP A 807 14.10 10.40 1.02
C ASP A 807 14.15 9.79 -0.40
N ASN A 808 15.03 10.29 -1.27
CA ASN A 808 14.98 9.97 -2.71
C ASN A 808 16.35 9.76 -3.38
N LYS A 809 17.32 9.20 -2.64
CA LYS A 809 18.73 9.14 -3.03
C LYS A 809 19.24 7.71 -3.29
N CYS A 810 18.40 6.83 -3.81
CA CYS A 810 18.83 5.51 -4.28
C CYS A 810 19.91 5.67 -5.37
N ALA A 811 21.06 5.02 -5.22
CA ALA A 811 22.10 5.05 -6.26
C ALA A 811 21.84 3.95 -7.31
N ILE A 812 22.10 4.26 -8.58
CA ILE A 812 21.74 3.39 -9.71
C ILE A 812 22.91 3.31 -10.68
N ARG A 813 23.31 2.12 -11.12
CA ARG A 813 24.33 1.94 -12.15
C ARG A 813 23.90 0.94 -13.19
N SER A 814 24.12 1.26 -14.46
CA SER A 814 23.92 0.33 -15.57
C SER A 814 25.04 -0.70 -15.65
N LEU A 815 24.65 -1.95 -15.92
CA LEU A 815 25.53 -3.09 -16.11
C LEU A 815 25.61 -3.44 -17.59
N THR A 816 26.84 -3.57 -18.10
CA THR A 816 27.10 -4.16 -19.41
C THR A 816 28.10 -5.30 -19.29
N VAL A 817 27.88 -6.36 -20.06
CA VAL A 817 28.74 -7.55 -20.15
C VAL A 817 29.12 -7.74 -21.61
N ASN A 818 30.41 -7.68 -21.92
CA ASN A 818 30.91 -7.77 -23.30
C ASN A 818 30.17 -6.78 -24.25
N ASP A 819 29.98 -5.54 -23.77
CA ASP A 819 29.23 -4.43 -24.40
C ASP A 819 27.72 -4.61 -24.56
N ALA A 820 27.15 -5.74 -24.14
CA ALA A 820 25.70 -5.94 -24.11
C ALA A 820 25.12 -5.41 -22.79
N TYR A 821 24.05 -4.61 -22.86
CA TYR A 821 23.32 -4.14 -21.68
C TYR A 821 22.61 -5.30 -20.96
N GLN A 822 22.79 -5.38 -19.64
CA GLN A 822 22.25 -6.43 -18.79
C GLN A 822 21.34 -5.90 -17.67
N GLY A 823 20.89 -4.65 -17.76
CA GLY A 823 20.04 -4.00 -16.74
C GLY A 823 20.85 -3.10 -15.80
N ILE A 824 20.38 -2.99 -14.55
CA ILE A 824 20.99 -2.12 -13.54
C ILE A 824 21.32 -2.85 -12.23
N PHE A 825 22.28 -2.29 -11.50
CA PHE A 825 22.40 -2.45 -10.06
C PHE A 825 21.67 -1.30 -9.37
N VAL A 826 20.77 -1.63 -8.45
CA VAL A 826 20.23 -0.70 -7.46
C VAL A 826 21.05 -0.77 -6.19
N LEU A 827 21.34 0.41 -5.64
CA LEU A 827 22.10 0.59 -4.41
C LEU A 827 21.27 1.48 -3.47
N PRO A 828 20.14 0.96 -2.93
CA PRO A 828 19.23 1.70 -2.07
C PRO A 828 19.90 2.30 -0.82
N GLN A 829 19.28 3.32 -0.22
CA GLN A 829 19.73 3.84 1.07
C GLN A 829 19.68 2.75 2.14
N ARG A 830 20.72 2.69 2.98
CA ARG A 830 20.87 1.69 4.05
C ARG A 830 20.77 2.28 5.46
N GLY A 831 20.73 3.61 5.59
CA GLY A 831 20.62 4.30 6.88
C GLY A 831 21.27 5.67 6.81
N LYS A 832 20.68 6.67 7.47
CA LYS A 832 21.16 8.05 7.36
C LYS A 832 22.53 8.20 8.01
N GLU A 833 23.54 8.58 7.23
CA GLU A 833 24.96 8.67 7.59
C GLU A 833 25.63 7.35 8.01
N GLU A 834 24.99 6.20 7.74
CA GLU A 834 25.50 4.88 8.14
C GLU A 834 26.34 4.27 7.02
N TRP A 835 27.48 4.89 6.73
CA TRP A 835 28.35 4.53 5.61
C TRP A 835 29.26 3.32 5.87
N SER A 836 29.32 2.83 7.12
CA SER A 836 30.00 1.58 7.46
C SER A 836 29.04 0.36 7.53
N ASP A 837 27.76 0.54 7.17
CA ASP A 837 26.80 -0.54 6.96
C ASP A 837 26.85 -1.00 5.50
N TRP A 838 27.28 -2.25 5.31
CA TRP A 838 27.46 -2.87 4.01
C TRP A 838 26.43 -3.98 3.79
N GLY A 839 25.79 -3.99 2.62
CA GLY A 839 24.90 -5.06 2.17
C GLY A 839 25.06 -5.35 0.69
N PHE A 840 24.20 -6.20 0.14
CA PHE A 840 24.25 -6.58 -1.27
C PHE A 840 23.21 -5.83 -2.10
N SER A 841 23.59 -5.44 -3.32
CA SER A 841 22.66 -4.98 -4.35
C SER A 841 21.74 -6.11 -4.81
N ASN A 842 20.77 -5.81 -5.69
CA ASN A 842 20.12 -6.85 -6.45
C ASN A 842 21.15 -7.67 -7.26
N SER A 843 20.89 -8.97 -7.41
CA SER A 843 21.71 -9.84 -8.26
C SER A 843 21.21 -9.81 -9.70
N ARG A 844 22.14 -9.76 -10.67
CA ARG A 844 21.85 -9.86 -12.10
C ARG A 844 22.33 -11.19 -12.64
N LYS A 845 21.41 -11.91 -13.29
CA LYS A 845 21.70 -13.12 -14.08
C LYS A 845 22.34 -12.70 -15.40
N VAL A 846 23.54 -13.19 -15.70
CA VAL A 846 24.26 -12.89 -16.96
C VAL A 846 24.89 -14.15 -17.53
N SER A 847 25.07 -14.19 -18.84
CA SER A 847 25.83 -15.25 -19.51
C SER A 847 27.28 -14.84 -19.71
N LEU A 848 28.23 -15.66 -19.26
CA LEU A 848 29.66 -15.45 -19.44
C LEU A 848 30.28 -16.53 -20.34
N GLN A 849 31.31 -16.15 -21.08
CA GLN A 849 32.11 -17.05 -21.91
C GLN A 849 33.30 -17.60 -21.12
N ALA A 850 33.79 -18.79 -21.43
CA ALA A 850 35.04 -19.27 -20.84
C ALA A 850 36.21 -18.35 -21.24
N GLY A 851 37.08 -18.04 -20.28
CA GLY A 851 38.15 -17.05 -20.42
C GLY A 851 37.71 -15.64 -20.00
N GLU A 852 38.19 -14.64 -20.73
CA GLU A 852 38.00 -13.23 -20.38
C GLU A 852 36.59 -12.73 -20.71
N ASN A 853 35.97 -12.03 -19.78
CA ASN A 853 34.76 -11.26 -20.02
C ASN A 853 34.95 -9.85 -19.46
N ARG A 854 34.36 -8.86 -20.14
CA ARG A 854 34.41 -7.46 -19.73
C ARG A 854 33.11 -7.07 -19.04
N ILE A 855 33.20 -6.83 -17.73
CA ILE A 855 32.10 -6.24 -16.95
C ILE A 855 32.31 -4.74 -16.88
N ARG A 856 31.28 -3.96 -17.18
CA ARG A 856 31.33 -2.50 -17.03
C ARG A 856 30.10 -2.00 -16.28
N ILE A 857 30.37 -1.19 -15.27
CA ILE A 857 29.38 -0.54 -14.41
C ILE A 857 29.45 0.96 -14.69
N THR A 858 28.35 1.56 -15.14
CA THR A 858 28.32 2.95 -15.64
C THR A 858 27.18 3.75 -15.06
N PHE A 859 27.41 5.05 -14.83
CA PHE A 859 26.38 6.04 -14.55
C PHE A 859 25.89 6.72 -15.85
N GLU A 860 24.76 6.22 -16.34
CA GLU A 860 24.07 6.66 -17.56
C GLU A 860 23.00 7.73 -17.27
N ASP A 861 22.50 8.40 -18.31
CA ASP A 861 21.51 9.48 -18.17
C ASP A 861 20.20 9.00 -17.53
N TRP A 862 19.76 7.78 -17.82
CA TRP A 862 18.57 7.15 -17.22
C TRP A 862 18.82 6.61 -15.82
N ASN A 863 20.06 6.67 -15.28
CA ASN A 863 20.34 6.29 -13.89
C ASN A 863 20.11 7.44 -12.90
N ASN A 864 19.70 8.62 -13.37
CA ASN A 864 19.44 9.74 -12.47
C ASN A 864 18.15 9.51 -11.67
N ASN A 865 18.30 9.22 -10.39
CA ASN A 865 17.23 9.16 -9.40
C ASN A 865 16.46 10.49 -9.23
N MET A 866 15.46 10.49 -8.35
CA MET A 866 14.56 11.65 -8.15
C MET A 866 15.22 12.80 -7.37
N ASN A 867 16.25 12.52 -6.57
CA ASN A 867 17.05 13.57 -5.95
C ASN A 867 17.74 14.44 -7.00
N VAL A 868 18.22 13.82 -8.08
CA VAL A 868 19.05 14.41 -9.16
C VAL A 868 20.45 14.77 -8.71
N ASP A 869 20.63 15.34 -7.52
CA ASP A 869 21.91 15.88 -7.09
C ASP A 869 22.79 14.80 -6.46
N VAL A 870 22.21 13.93 -5.63
CA VAL A 870 22.91 12.83 -4.94
C VAL A 870 22.56 11.49 -5.59
N ASN A 871 23.59 10.78 -6.08
CA ASN A 871 23.50 9.42 -6.60
C ASN A 871 24.79 8.66 -6.24
N THR A 872 25.05 8.61 -4.94
CA THR A 872 26.33 8.17 -4.37
C THR A 872 26.16 6.84 -3.65
N ALA A 873 27.11 5.93 -3.87
CA ALA A 873 27.26 4.70 -3.11
C ALA A 873 28.75 4.36 -2.99
N MET A 874 29.12 3.70 -1.90
CA MET A 874 30.42 3.08 -1.73
C MET A 874 30.32 1.62 -2.15
N VAL A 875 31.27 1.12 -2.92
CA VAL A 875 31.29 -0.27 -3.39
C VAL A 875 32.59 -0.93 -2.97
N ASP A 876 32.44 -2.09 -2.36
CA ASP A 876 33.51 -2.89 -1.79
C ASP A 876 34.02 -3.90 -2.82
N TYR A 877 33.25 -4.97 -3.08
CA TYR A 877 33.56 -5.96 -4.11
C TYR A 877 32.37 -6.29 -5.01
N LEU A 878 32.67 -6.80 -6.20
CA LEU A 878 31.74 -7.55 -7.04
C LEU A 878 31.84 -9.04 -6.68
N ARG A 879 30.70 -9.66 -6.39
CA ARG A 879 30.59 -11.11 -6.20
C ARG A 879 30.06 -11.77 -7.45
N LEU A 880 30.75 -12.82 -7.87
CA LEU A 880 30.39 -13.66 -9.00
C LEU A 880 30.09 -15.07 -8.50
N THR A 881 28.86 -15.55 -8.72
CA THR A 881 28.43 -16.90 -8.35
C THR A 881 28.04 -17.68 -9.60
N LEU A 882 28.64 -18.85 -9.81
CA LEU A 882 28.26 -19.74 -10.92
C LEU A 882 26.89 -20.37 -10.62
N LYS A 883 25.93 -20.23 -11.54
CA LYS A 883 24.57 -20.77 -11.41
C LYS A 883 24.38 -22.06 -12.19
N THR A 884 24.64 -22.08 -13.50
CA THR A 884 24.51 -23.28 -14.35
C THR A 884 25.59 -23.40 -15.42
#